data_AF-A0A258IZN0-F1
#
_entry.id   AF-A0A258IZN0-F1
#
_cell.length_a   1.000
_cell.length_b   1.000
_cell.length_c   1.000
_cell.angle_alpha   90.00
_cell.angle_beta   90.00
_cell.angle_gamma   90.00
#
_symmetry.space_group_name_H-M   'P 1'
#
loop_
_entity.id
_entity.type
_entity.pdbx_description
1 polymer ?
#
loop_
_entity_poly.entity_id
_entity_poly.type
_entity_poly.pdbx_seq_one_letter_code
_entity_poly.pdbx_strand_id
1 'polypeptide(L)'
;MFTKVLIANRGEIAGRIIKTLRRMGISSVAIHSDADRFTRPVLDADEAVRVGPAPASESYLDVEAVIAACLATGAQAVHPGYGFLSENVAFAQRLAEAGIVFIGPRPEHLTAFGLKHTARDIAQKSGVPLLPGTGLLDDVNAALTAADAITYPVMLKSTAGGGGIGMQLCHTPQELKETFERVQRTARASFGDARVYLERFVSEARHVEVQIFGDGKGKVIALGERDCSLQRRNQKVVEETPAPLLSEQTRARLHAAAVKLGESVSYASAGTVEFIYDPAREDFYFLEVNTRLQVEHPVTEAVFGIDLVEWMIRQATGEEVIPAVPLVPKGAAMEVRVYAEIPHANFQPSAGLLTQVTFAANARVDTWVETGTEVTPYYDPMLAKVIVSGADRPAALAALRAALDETSISGIETNLAYLRAIAASDLLASGKVATTALKDFAFRPESIEVLSPGAQSSLQELPGRLHLWHVGVPPSGPMDARSFARANALVGNTETAVALEMTVNGPTLRFHTDADIAIAGAHMPATLDGVPMPHDTTFAVKAGQMLAVGAISGAGQRAYLAVRGAFAAPEVLGSRATFALGLFGGHATGTLKGGDVLHLNPPASRPPLPDPEAVTAAPAPLTREWEIGVVYGPHGAPDFFQDDDIADLFDATYEVHFNSARTGVRLMGPTPRWARTDGGEAGLHPSNLHDNAYAVGAIDFTGDMPIILGPDGPSLGGFVCPAVIARDEQWKMGQLKPGDKVRFHPLPRPRDPVAGPAVKSVPEAASPILAQRDDGPVRVVYRRQGDDNLLVEFGDMTLDIALRLRAHLLAAAVEEAKIPGLIDLTPGIRSLQLHYDGTQVSRVKLLGLLDEIERALPAAEDVVVPSRMVHLPLSWNDEDAQLAMRKYQELVRPNAPWCPSNIEFIRRINGLKDEQAVRDVVFDASYLVLGLGDVYLGAPVATPMDPRHRLVTTKYNPARTWTPENAVGIGGAYMCIYGMEGPGGYQLFGRTIQVWNTWRTTPVFKPGTPWLLRFFDQIRFFPVSHDELMEARAAFPHGAYPLRIEETQFSYADYAADLARNAGEINAFKARQQAAFDAERAHWKEQGLDSFVADEGIAGGEEEAIPEGCFGVSANVPGNVWKVLVEENAEVAAGETIAIIESMKMEISITAHAAGRVRAVRMVPGRTVRTGDVVAVLEAMS
;
A
#
# COMPACT_ATOMS: atom_id res chain seq x y z
N MET A 1 24.59 29.58 23.16
CA MET A 1 23.57 28.69 22.58
C MET A 1 23.66 28.77 21.06
N PHE A 2 23.66 27.64 20.36
CA PHE A 2 23.64 27.63 18.88
C PHE A 2 22.30 28.14 18.36
N THR A 3 22.29 28.77 17.20
CA THR A 3 21.05 29.16 16.50
C THR A 3 20.62 28.12 15.47
N LYS A 4 21.58 27.36 14.91
CA LYS A 4 21.32 26.34 13.89
C LYS A 4 22.27 25.15 14.02
N VAL A 5 21.72 23.94 14.02
CA VAL A 5 22.46 22.67 14.14
C VAL A 5 22.07 21.74 12.99
N LEU A 6 23.08 21.16 12.33
CA LEU A 6 22.88 20.11 11.33
C LEU A 6 22.95 18.73 11.98
N ILE A 7 22.10 17.81 11.53
CA ILE A 7 22.10 16.42 11.98
C ILE A 7 22.75 15.57 10.89
N ALA A 8 23.95 15.04 11.15
CA ALA A 8 24.67 14.17 10.21
C ALA A 8 24.22 12.71 10.35
N ASN A 9 22.91 12.48 10.23
CA ASN A 9 22.28 11.17 10.40
C ASN A 9 20.90 11.11 9.73
N ARG A 10 20.23 9.97 9.82
CA ARG A 10 18.90 9.68 9.28
C ARG A 10 17.99 9.04 10.33
N GLY A 11 16.81 8.60 9.89
CA GLY A 11 15.96 7.69 10.67
C GLY A 11 15.49 8.26 12.01
N GLU A 12 15.29 7.36 12.98
CA GLU A 12 14.73 7.68 14.29
C GLU A 12 15.61 8.64 15.11
N ILE A 13 16.94 8.53 14.99
CA ILE A 13 17.85 9.39 15.75
C ILE A 13 17.81 10.83 15.24
N ALA A 14 17.69 11.02 13.92
CA ALA A 14 17.49 12.35 13.35
C ALA A 14 16.19 12.97 13.86
N GLY A 15 15.08 12.22 13.82
CA GLY A 15 13.80 12.67 14.37
C GLY A 15 13.88 13.01 15.87
N ARG A 16 14.59 12.18 16.66
CA ARG A 16 14.79 12.41 18.10
C ARG A 16 15.58 13.68 18.39
N ILE A 17 16.64 13.96 17.61
CA ILE A 17 17.47 15.17 17.78
C ILE A 17 16.67 16.42 17.39
N ILE A 18 15.95 16.38 16.26
CA ILE A 18 15.10 17.48 15.79
C ILE A 18 14.07 17.87 16.86
N LYS A 19 13.43 16.89 17.52
CA LYS A 19 12.49 17.15 18.62
C LYS A 19 13.14 17.94 19.77
N THR A 20 14.37 17.63 20.15
CA THR A 20 15.11 18.38 21.19
C THR A 20 15.51 19.77 20.71
N LEU A 21 16.04 19.89 19.49
CA LEU A 21 16.41 21.20 18.91
C LEU A 21 15.21 22.15 18.86
N ARG A 22 14.04 21.66 18.41
CA ARG A 22 12.79 22.42 18.39
C ARG A 22 12.38 22.89 19.79
N ARG A 23 12.45 22.02 20.82
CA ARG A 23 12.17 22.39 22.21
C ARG A 23 13.13 23.47 22.73
N MET A 24 14.39 23.40 22.32
CA MET A 24 15.44 24.37 22.67
C MET A 24 15.35 25.68 21.87
N GLY A 25 14.48 25.78 20.87
CA GLY A 25 14.39 26.94 19.98
C GLY A 25 15.58 27.07 19.01
N ILE A 26 16.24 25.95 18.68
CA ILE A 26 17.38 25.90 17.76
C ILE A 26 16.90 25.38 16.41
N SER A 27 17.22 26.07 15.32
CA SER A 27 16.88 25.61 13.97
C SER A 27 17.65 24.35 13.61
N SER A 28 16.96 23.42 12.97
CA SER A 28 17.43 22.09 12.58
C SER A 28 17.66 21.99 11.08
N VAL A 29 18.78 21.37 10.69
CA VAL A 29 19.07 21.01 9.29
C VAL A 29 19.17 19.49 9.18
N ALA A 30 18.27 18.88 8.42
CA ALA A 30 18.38 17.47 8.04
C ALA A 30 19.22 17.32 6.77
N ILE A 31 20.03 16.26 6.69
CA ILE A 31 20.61 15.81 5.42
C ILE A 31 19.87 14.57 4.94
N HIS A 32 19.78 14.40 3.62
CA HIS A 32 19.13 13.22 3.07
C HIS A 32 19.79 12.70 1.79
N SER A 33 19.67 11.39 1.59
CA SER A 33 19.84 10.78 0.27
C SER A 33 18.57 10.93 -0.57
N ASP A 34 18.61 10.47 -1.82
CA ASP A 34 17.39 10.35 -2.64
C ASP A 34 16.32 9.45 -2.00
N ALA A 35 16.73 8.37 -1.33
CA ALA A 35 15.81 7.41 -0.71
C ALA A 35 15.10 7.98 0.54
N ASP A 36 15.75 8.87 1.28
CA ASP A 36 15.20 9.42 2.53
C ASP A 36 14.48 10.77 2.36
N ARG A 37 14.40 11.29 1.14
CA ARG A 37 13.90 12.63 0.79
C ARG A 37 12.58 13.01 1.47
N PHE A 38 11.66 12.07 1.61
CA PHE A 38 10.34 12.30 2.19
C PHE A 38 10.10 11.56 3.52
N THR A 39 11.17 11.19 4.22
CA THR A 39 11.06 10.63 5.55
C THR A 39 10.65 11.71 6.56
N ARG A 40 9.99 11.30 7.65
CA ARG A 40 9.47 12.21 8.66
C ARG A 40 10.54 13.17 9.23
N PRO A 41 11.76 12.72 9.57
CA PRO A 41 12.81 13.63 10.05
C PRO A 41 13.18 14.73 9.03
N VAL A 42 13.16 14.43 7.74
CA VAL A 42 13.49 15.42 6.70
C VAL A 42 12.38 16.47 6.58
N LEU A 43 11.12 16.03 6.61
CA LEU A 43 9.95 16.91 6.55
C LEU A 43 9.75 17.75 7.82
N ASP A 44 10.20 17.26 8.98
CA ASP A 44 10.09 17.95 10.26
C ASP A 44 11.22 18.94 10.56
N ALA A 45 12.33 18.88 9.81
CA ALA A 45 13.43 19.83 9.95
C ALA A 45 13.04 21.21 9.40
N ASP A 46 13.69 22.26 9.90
CA ASP A 46 13.46 23.63 9.42
C ASP A 46 14.07 23.85 8.02
N GLU A 47 15.10 23.08 7.69
CA GLU A 47 15.80 23.08 6.40
C GLU A 47 16.31 21.65 6.10
N ALA A 48 16.35 21.27 4.82
CA ALA A 48 16.83 19.96 4.39
C ALA A 48 17.78 20.09 3.19
N VAL A 49 18.85 19.28 3.17
CA VAL A 49 19.86 19.28 2.10
C VAL A 49 20.09 17.87 1.56
N ARG A 50 19.99 17.71 0.24
CA ARG A 50 20.39 16.49 -0.45
C ARG A 50 21.91 16.35 -0.44
N VAL A 51 22.43 15.24 0.09
CA VAL A 51 23.87 14.96 0.13
C VAL A 51 24.32 13.91 -0.89
N GLY A 52 23.41 13.15 -1.51
CA GLY A 52 23.79 12.19 -2.54
C GLY A 52 22.69 11.19 -2.92
N PRO A 53 23.01 10.20 -3.79
CA PRO A 53 22.12 9.09 -4.12
C PRO A 53 21.93 8.13 -2.92
N ALA A 54 21.08 7.11 -3.09
CA ALA A 54 20.70 6.21 -2.02
C ALA A 54 21.86 5.46 -1.31
N PRO A 55 22.93 4.98 -1.97
CA PRO A 55 24.01 4.28 -1.26
C PRO A 55 24.67 5.14 -0.16
N ALA A 56 24.83 4.59 1.04
CA ALA A 56 25.37 5.33 2.18
C ALA A 56 26.79 5.88 1.96
N SER A 57 27.63 5.14 1.22
CA SER A 57 28.99 5.55 0.86
C SER A 57 29.06 6.78 -0.05
N GLU A 58 27.98 7.06 -0.77
CA GLU A 58 27.85 8.18 -1.71
C GLU A 58 26.97 9.31 -1.14
N SER A 59 26.53 9.19 0.12
CA SER A 59 25.63 10.13 0.78
C SER A 59 26.03 10.39 2.23
N TYR A 60 25.46 9.66 3.20
CA TYR A 60 25.65 9.89 4.64
C TYR A 60 27.10 9.68 5.14
N LEU A 61 27.92 8.92 4.42
CA LEU A 61 29.34 8.71 4.71
C LEU A 61 30.27 9.64 3.91
N ASP A 62 29.74 10.46 3.00
CA ASP A 62 30.52 11.45 2.27
C ASP A 62 30.77 12.68 3.16
N VAL A 63 31.97 12.72 3.74
CA VAL A 63 32.41 13.80 4.60
C VAL A 63 32.33 15.17 3.90
N GLU A 64 32.76 15.26 2.64
CA GLU A 64 32.81 16.56 1.96
C GLU A 64 31.40 17.04 1.59
N ALA A 65 30.49 16.14 1.21
CA ALA A 65 29.08 16.48 1.00
C ALA A 65 28.42 17.01 2.28
N VAL A 66 28.67 16.38 3.43
CA VAL A 66 28.13 16.84 4.72
C VAL A 66 28.72 18.20 5.13
N ILE A 67 30.03 18.41 4.92
CA ILE A 67 30.67 19.71 5.18
C ILE A 67 30.09 20.79 4.26
N ALA A 68 29.90 20.50 2.97
CA ALA A 68 29.28 21.41 2.03
C ALA A 68 27.85 21.79 2.47
N ALA A 69 27.06 20.83 2.96
CA ALA A 69 25.73 21.09 3.52
C ALA A 69 25.78 22.00 4.76
N CYS A 70 26.75 21.79 5.66
CA CYS A 70 26.93 22.67 6.82
C CYS A 70 27.23 24.11 6.40
N LEU A 71 28.14 24.28 5.43
CA LEU A 71 28.55 25.59 4.93
C LEU A 71 27.41 26.31 4.19
N ALA A 72 26.67 25.60 3.35
CA ALA A 72 25.56 26.16 2.59
C ALA A 72 24.41 26.67 3.48
N THR A 73 24.14 25.97 4.58
CA THR A 73 23.02 26.28 5.49
C THR A 73 23.43 27.20 6.65
N GLY A 74 24.73 27.40 6.87
CA GLY A 74 25.28 28.18 7.99
C GLY A 74 25.13 27.48 9.34
N ALA A 75 25.09 26.14 9.36
CA ALA A 75 25.03 25.37 10.59
C ALA A 75 26.31 25.60 11.43
N GLN A 76 26.14 25.92 12.72
CA GLN A 76 27.25 26.23 13.63
C GLN A 76 27.84 24.98 14.28
N ALA A 77 27.06 23.91 14.31
CA ALA A 77 27.43 22.65 14.91
C ALA A 77 26.75 21.48 14.20
N VAL A 78 27.36 20.29 14.34
CA VAL A 78 26.85 19.02 13.82
C VAL A 78 26.61 18.06 14.96
N HIS A 79 25.38 17.55 15.06
CA HIS A 79 25.08 16.39 15.89
C HIS A 79 25.15 15.12 15.03
N PRO A 80 26.08 14.19 15.28
CA PRO A 80 26.27 13.03 14.42
C PRO A 80 25.34 11.85 14.76
N GLY A 81 24.67 11.88 15.92
CA GLY A 81 23.86 10.75 16.37
C GLY A 81 24.75 9.53 16.67
N TYR A 82 24.43 8.39 16.06
CA TYR A 82 25.22 7.15 16.11
C TYR A 82 25.26 6.44 14.75
N GLY A 83 26.26 5.58 14.55
CA GLY A 83 26.56 5.05 13.21
C GLY A 83 27.14 6.14 12.30
N PHE A 84 27.24 5.86 11.00
CA PHE A 84 27.80 6.78 10.01
C PHE A 84 29.12 7.44 10.44
N LEU A 85 29.15 8.77 10.52
CA LEU A 85 30.35 9.57 10.82
C LEU A 85 30.53 9.87 12.33
N SER A 86 29.70 9.28 13.20
CA SER A 86 29.70 9.58 14.65
C SER A 86 30.97 9.24 15.41
N GLU A 87 31.74 8.24 14.95
CA GLU A 87 33.04 7.88 15.52
C GLU A 87 34.19 8.10 14.53
N ASN A 88 33.95 8.91 13.49
CA ASN A 88 34.94 9.19 12.45
C ASN A 88 35.84 10.37 12.86
N VAL A 89 37.11 10.06 13.19
CA VAL A 89 38.11 11.05 13.59
C VAL A 89 38.33 12.12 12.51
N ALA A 90 38.44 11.72 11.25
CA ALA A 90 38.70 12.63 10.13
C ALA A 90 37.52 13.59 9.93
N PHE A 91 36.28 13.13 10.12
CA PHE A 91 35.10 13.98 10.06
C PHE A 91 35.11 15.05 11.17
N ALA A 92 35.36 14.66 12.43
CA ALA A 92 35.42 15.60 13.55
C ALA A 92 36.55 16.64 13.37
N GLN A 93 37.70 16.23 12.83
CA GLN A 93 38.80 17.14 12.48
C GLN A 93 38.41 18.10 11.35
N ARG A 94 37.81 17.58 10.28
CA ARG A 94 37.38 18.37 9.13
C ARG A 94 36.32 19.42 9.48
N LEU A 95 35.41 19.10 10.41
CA LEU A 95 34.47 20.06 10.98
C LEU A 95 35.18 21.19 11.74
N ALA A 96 36.16 20.84 12.59
CA ALA A 96 36.94 21.82 13.32
C ALA A 96 37.74 22.76 12.40
N GLU A 97 38.33 22.23 11.32
CA GLU A 97 39.00 23.03 10.27
C GLU A 97 38.04 23.99 9.56
N ALA A 98 36.78 23.60 9.40
CA ALA A 98 35.71 24.44 8.84
C ALA A 98 35.07 25.39 9.88
N GLY A 99 35.54 25.40 11.14
CA GLY A 99 34.98 26.23 12.20
C GLY A 99 33.60 25.78 12.69
N ILE A 100 33.22 24.53 12.46
CA ILE A 100 31.94 23.94 12.85
C ILE A 100 32.15 23.04 14.07
N VAL A 101 31.30 23.19 15.09
CA VAL A 101 31.44 22.41 16.34
C VAL A 101 30.89 21.00 16.16
N PHE A 102 31.71 19.99 16.46
CA PHE A 102 31.25 18.60 16.58
C PHE A 102 30.59 18.37 17.95
N ILE A 103 29.30 18.02 17.97
CA ILE A 103 28.55 17.74 19.21
C ILE A 103 28.79 16.28 19.61
N GLY A 104 29.90 16.05 20.30
CA GLY A 104 30.35 14.73 20.73
C GLY A 104 31.70 14.79 21.43
N PRO A 105 32.37 13.63 21.62
CA PRO A 105 33.73 13.60 22.16
C PRO A 105 34.74 14.29 21.23
N ARG A 106 35.87 14.74 21.79
CA ARG A 106 36.91 15.41 20.99
C ARG A 106 37.66 14.41 20.10
N PRO A 107 38.28 14.83 18.98
CA PRO A 107 39.00 13.93 18.08
C PRO A 107 40.06 13.04 18.76
N GLU A 108 40.72 13.53 19.81
CA GLU A 108 41.66 12.74 20.61
C GLU A 108 40.97 11.64 21.44
N HIS A 109 39.71 11.83 21.85
CA HIS A 109 38.92 10.79 22.54
C HIS A 109 38.52 9.69 21.56
N LEU A 110 38.06 10.08 20.36
CA LEU A 110 37.74 9.16 19.27
C LEU A 110 38.98 8.31 18.90
N THR A 111 40.15 8.95 18.82
CA THR A 111 41.42 8.25 18.53
C THR A 111 41.84 7.32 19.69
N ALA A 112 41.72 7.78 20.94
CA ALA A 112 42.13 7.04 22.12
C ALA A 112 41.37 5.72 22.29
N PHE A 113 40.08 5.71 21.98
CA PHE A 113 39.23 4.54 22.11
C PHE A 113 38.91 3.80 20.79
N GLY A 114 39.29 4.35 19.63
CA GLY A 114 38.99 3.76 18.33
C GLY A 114 39.75 2.45 18.03
N LEU A 115 40.90 2.21 18.65
CA LEU A 115 41.67 0.98 18.49
C LEU A 115 41.64 0.13 19.76
N LYS A 116 41.30 -1.17 19.63
CA LYS A 116 41.13 -2.10 20.76
C LYS A 116 42.32 -2.16 21.71
N HIS A 117 43.55 -2.17 21.18
CA HIS A 117 44.75 -2.26 22.03
C HIS A 117 44.99 -0.96 22.81
N THR A 118 44.81 0.21 22.19
CA THR A 118 44.95 1.51 22.84
C THR A 118 43.88 1.69 23.93
N ALA A 119 42.63 1.34 23.64
CA ALA A 119 41.53 1.37 24.60
C ALA A 119 41.82 0.47 25.82
N ARG A 120 42.33 -0.75 25.59
CA ARG A 120 42.73 -1.68 26.66
C ARG A 120 43.89 -1.16 27.49
N ASP A 121 44.91 -0.56 26.88
CA ASP A 121 46.03 0.04 27.61
C ASP A 121 45.56 1.18 28.53
N ILE A 122 44.63 2.02 28.06
CA ILE A 122 44.03 3.09 28.86
C ILE A 122 43.20 2.49 30.00
N ALA A 123 42.39 1.46 29.73
CA ALA A 123 41.61 0.76 30.73
C ALA A 123 42.50 0.14 31.83
N GLN A 124 43.58 -0.53 31.44
CA GLN A 124 44.55 -1.12 32.38
C GLN A 124 45.24 -0.06 33.24
N LYS A 125 45.72 1.04 32.62
CA LYS A 125 46.35 2.16 33.34
C LYS A 125 45.37 2.87 34.29
N SER A 126 44.09 2.86 33.96
CA SER A 126 43.01 3.44 34.77
C SER A 126 42.51 2.50 35.88
N GLY A 127 43.09 1.29 35.99
CA GLY A 127 42.70 0.29 36.99
C GLY A 127 41.34 -0.36 36.71
N VAL A 128 40.86 -0.30 35.47
CA VAL A 128 39.64 -0.99 35.05
C VAL A 128 39.96 -2.46 34.83
N PRO A 129 39.18 -3.40 35.42
CA PRO A 129 39.43 -4.82 35.23
C PRO A 129 39.37 -5.22 33.75
N LEU A 130 40.43 -5.88 33.26
CA LEU A 130 40.45 -6.48 31.92
C LEU A 130 40.15 -7.97 32.01
N LEU A 131 39.58 -8.51 30.95
CA LEU A 131 39.35 -9.94 30.85
C LEU A 131 40.70 -10.68 30.81
N PRO A 132 40.91 -11.73 31.62
CA PRO A 132 42.17 -12.47 31.61
C PRO A 132 42.48 -12.95 30.19
N GLY A 133 43.66 -12.61 29.72
CA GLY A 133 44.05 -12.79 28.33
C GLY A 133 45.52 -12.48 28.11
N THR A 134 45.95 -12.58 26.86
CA THR A 134 47.34 -12.35 26.47
C THR A 134 47.50 -10.99 25.82
N GLY A 135 48.75 -10.53 25.72
CA GLY A 135 49.14 -9.63 24.64
C GLY A 135 49.07 -10.31 23.28
N LEU A 136 49.71 -9.71 22.29
CA LEU A 136 49.85 -10.33 20.97
C LEU A 136 50.68 -11.61 21.06
N LEU A 137 50.21 -12.65 20.38
CA LEU A 137 50.84 -13.97 20.35
C LEU A 137 51.68 -14.12 19.09
N ASP A 138 52.94 -14.53 19.27
CA ASP A 138 53.89 -14.70 18.17
C ASP A 138 53.62 -15.98 17.36
N ASP A 139 53.24 -17.07 18.05
CA ASP A 139 52.99 -18.37 17.44
C ASP A 139 51.94 -19.21 18.19
N VAL A 140 51.60 -20.36 17.62
CA VAL A 140 50.60 -21.30 18.16
C VAL A 140 51.04 -21.96 19.47
N ASN A 141 52.35 -22.13 19.72
CA ASN A 141 52.85 -22.73 20.96
C ASN A 141 52.72 -21.76 22.14
N ALA A 142 52.98 -20.46 21.89
CA ALA A 142 52.70 -19.40 22.83
C ALA A 142 51.19 -19.34 23.15
N ALA A 143 50.33 -19.51 22.14
CA ALA A 143 48.88 -19.60 22.33
C ALA A 143 48.48 -20.78 23.21
N LEU A 144 49.00 -21.98 22.95
CA LEU A 144 48.71 -23.18 23.75
C LEU A 144 49.14 -23.01 25.22
N THR A 145 50.35 -22.49 25.44
CA THR A 145 50.89 -22.22 26.78
C THR A 145 50.03 -21.21 27.54
N ALA A 146 49.62 -20.14 26.86
CA ALA A 146 48.78 -19.12 27.44
C ALA A 146 47.35 -19.63 27.72
N ALA A 147 46.81 -20.47 26.84
CA ALA A 147 45.49 -21.06 27.03
C ALA A 147 45.43 -21.98 28.26
N ASP A 148 46.50 -22.71 28.55
CA ASP A 148 46.59 -23.51 29.79
C ASP A 148 46.58 -22.63 31.04
N ALA A 149 47.24 -21.45 31.00
CA ALA A 149 47.23 -20.49 32.09
C ALA A 149 45.87 -19.79 32.27
N ILE A 150 45.18 -19.48 31.17
CA ILE A 150 43.84 -18.85 31.18
C ILE A 150 42.75 -19.87 31.53
N THR A 151 43.00 -21.16 31.26
CA THR A 151 42.07 -22.30 31.31
C THR A 151 41.02 -22.27 30.20
N TYR A 152 40.83 -23.40 29.51
CA TYR A 152 39.81 -23.59 28.48
C TYR A 152 38.38 -23.54 29.05
N PRO A 153 37.37 -23.13 28.24
CA PRO A 153 37.50 -22.67 26.85
C PRO A 153 38.07 -21.24 26.75
N VAL A 154 38.83 -21.00 25.68
CA VAL A 154 39.44 -19.69 25.37
C VAL A 154 38.95 -19.16 24.03
N MET A 155 38.83 -17.85 23.90
CA MET A 155 38.47 -17.18 22.66
C MET A 155 39.74 -16.65 21.99
N LEU A 156 40.07 -17.17 20.80
CA LEU A 156 41.11 -16.61 19.95
C LEU A 156 40.54 -15.43 19.16
N LYS A 157 41.22 -14.28 19.17
CA LYS A 157 40.77 -13.05 18.50
C LYS A 157 41.89 -12.41 17.69
N SER A 158 41.55 -11.77 16.58
CA SER A 158 42.45 -10.90 15.82
C SER A 158 42.41 -9.45 16.31
N THR A 159 43.50 -8.70 16.14
CA THR A 159 43.61 -7.28 16.54
C THR A 159 42.69 -6.34 15.78
N ALA A 160 42.40 -6.66 14.52
CA ALA A 160 41.65 -5.80 13.60
C ALA A 160 40.20 -6.26 13.36
N GLY A 161 39.76 -7.36 13.99
CA GLY A 161 38.42 -7.92 13.79
C GLY A 161 37.32 -7.15 14.52
N GLY A 162 36.29 -6.70 13.79
CA GLY A 162 35.03 -6.15 14.29
C GLY A 162 33.85 -7.08 13.99
N GLY A 163 32.74 -6.95 14.75
CA GLY A 163 31.48 -7.64 14.44
C GLY A 163 31.51 -9.18 14.47
N GLY A 164 32.43 -9.79 15.22
CA GLY A 164 32.55 -11.26 15.30
C GLY A 164 33.44 -11.89 14.22
N ILE A 165 33.97 -11.11 13.26
CA ILE A 165 34.89 -11.59 12.22
C ILE A 165 36.30 -11.72 12.80
N GLY A 166 36.93 -12.88 12.60
CA GLY A 166 38.29 -13.14 13.11
C GLY A 166 38.35 -13.41 14.61
N MET A 167 37.29 -14.00 15.18
CA MET A 167 37.31 -14.60 16.52
C MET A 167 36.73 -16.01 16.51
N GLN A 168 37.25 -16.89 17.36
CA GLN A 168 36.79 -18.26 17.45
C GLN A 168 37.01 -18.87 18.83
N LEU A 169 35.97 -19.54 19.33
CA LEU A 169 35.98 -20.27 20.59
C LEU A 169 36.73 -21.59 20.40
N CYS A 170 37.66 -21.86 21.30
CA CYS A 170 38.43 -23.11 21.34
C CYS A 170 38.18 -23.77 22.70
N HIS A 171 37.62 -24.97 22.69
CA HIS A 171 37.36 -25.78 23.87
C HIS A 171 38.54 -26.66 24.26
N THR A 172 39.43 -26.94 23.31
CA THR A 172 40.56 -27.84 23.49
C THR A 172 41.85 -27.29 22.88
N PRO A 173 43.02 -27.77 23.33
CA PRO A 173 44.30 -27.49 22.69
C PRO A 173 44.33 -27.80 21.18
N GLN A 174 43.69 -28.90 20.77
CA GLN A 174 43.65 -29.31 19.37
C GLN A 174 42.86 -28.31 18.52
N GLU A 175 41.68 -27.90 18.99
CA GLU A 175 40.86 -26.88 18.31
C GLU A 175 41.58 -25.54 18.20
N LEU A 176 42.31 -25.12 19.24
CA LEU A 176 43.10 -23.89 19.22
C LEU A 176 44.19 -23.95 18.15
N LYS A 177 44.90 -25.09 18.05
CA LYS A 177 45.96 -25.28 17.06
C LYS A 177 45.44 -25.17 15.62
N GLU A 178 44.32 -25.82 15.33
CA GLU A 178 43.69 -25.80 14.01
C GLU A 178 43.11 -24.41 13.67
N THR A 179 42.59 -23.73 14.68
CA THR A 179 41.94 -22.43 14.53
C THR A 179 42.95 -21.29 14.37
N PHE A 180 44.12 -21.38 15.00
CA PHE A 180 45.14 -20.33 15.00
C PHE A 180 45.53 -19.88 13.59
N GLU A 181 45.92 -20.85 12.74
CA GLU A 181 46.30 -20.56 11.35
C GLU A 181 45.14 -20.08 10.48
N ARG A 182 43.92 -20.54 10.75
CA ARG A 182 42.72 -20.10 10.03
C ARG A 182 42.37 -18.66 10.37
N VAL A 183 42.40 -18.29 11.65
CA VAL A 183 42.11 -16.92 12.10
C VAL A 183 43.18 -15.95 11.61
N GLN A 184 44.47 -16.32 11.64
CA GLN A 184 45.54 -15.49 11.07
C GLN A 184 45.36 -15.25 9.56
N ARG A 185 45.04 -16.30 8.78
CA ARG A 185 44.78 -16.17 7.34
C ARG A 185 43.58 -15.27 7.06
N THR A 186 42.50 -15.46 7.82
CA THR A 186 41.28 -14.64 7.71
C THR A 186 41.58 -13.19 8.05
N ALA A 187 42.29 -12.93 9.15
CA ALA A 187 42.64 -11.58 9.58
C ALA A 187 43.56 -10.87 8.58
N ARG A 188 44.54 -11.59 8.01
CA ARG A 188 45.41 -11.04 6.95
C ARG A 188 44.64 -10.72 5.66
N ALA A 189 43.71 -11.58 5.26
CA ALA A 189 42.90 -11.37 4.05
C ALA A 189 41.86 -10.25 4.22
N SER A 190 41.23 -10.16 5.39
CA SER A 190 40.16 -9.20 5.67
C SER A 190 40.67 -7.83 6.12
N PHE A 191 41.80 -7.78 6.83
CA PHE A 191 42.22 -6.56 7.55
C PHE A 191 43.72 -6.23 7.39
N GLY A 192 44.48 -7.01 6.62
CA GLY A 192 45.92 -6.79 6.42
C GLY A 192 46.81 -7.06 7.65
N ASP A 193 46.23 -7.40 8.80
CA ASP A 193 46.93 -7.68 10.05
C ASP A 193 46.69 -9.13 10.50
N ALA A 194 47.76 -9.91 10.64
CA ALA A 194 47.70 -11.32 11.01
C ALA A 194 47.85 -11.58 12.51
N ARG A 195 47.95 -10.53 13.35
CA ARG A 195 48.24 -10.69 14.77
C ARG A 195 46.98 -11.13 15.53
N VAL A 196 47.16 -12.04 16.48
CA VAL A 196 46.09 -12.64 17.28
C VAL A 196 46.45 -12.64 18.76
N TYR A 197 45.44 -12.76 19.61
CA TYR A 197 45.56 -12.84 21.07
C TYR A 197 44.47 -13.76 21.64
N LEU A 198 44.67 -14.25 22.87
CA LEU A 198 43.70 -15.07 23.58
C LEU A 198 43.02 -14.30 24.69
N GLU A 199 41.75 -14.59 24.88
CA GLU A 199 40.98 -14.17 26.06
C GLU A 199 40.24 -15.35 26.66
N ARG A 200 40.01 -15.30 27.97
CA ARG A 200 39.11 -16.23 28.63
C ARG A 200 37.73 -16.18 27.98
N PHE A 201 37.04 -17.30 27.86
CA PHE A 201 35.63 -17.29 27.49
C PHE A 201 34.76 -17.29 28.75
N VAL A 202 33.75 -16.42 28.80
CA VAL A 202 32.73 -16.39 29.86
C VAL A 202 31.46 -16.97 29.26
N SER A 203 31.06 -18.17 29.71
CA SER A 203 29.97 -18.94 29.11
C SER A 203 28.60 -18.30 29.27
N GLU A 204 28.32 -17.72 30.45
CA GLU A 204 27.09 -17.00 30.76
C GLU A 204 27.35 -15.49 30.84
N ALA A 205 28.07 -14.96 29.83
CA ALA A 205 28.41 -13.55 29.78
C ALA A 205 27.18 -12.68 29.63
N ARG A 206 27.00 -11.74 30.55
CA ARG A 206 26.09 -10.60 30.40
C ARG A 206 26.83 -9.42 29.80
N HIS A 207 26.11 -8.60 29.05
CA HIS A 207 26.62 -7.33 28.52
C HIS A 207 26.02 -6.21 29.38
N VAL A 208 26.83 -5.61 30.24
CA VAL A 208 26.42 -4.51 31.11
C VAL A 208 27.25 -3.29 30.75
N GLU A 209 26.60 -2.17 30.50
CA GLU A 209 27.27 -0.97 30.05
C GLU A 209 26.90 0.24 30.92
N VAL A 210 27.82 1.18 31.08
CA VAL A 210 27.62 2.37 31.91
C VAL A 210 27.55 3.61 31.02
N GLN A 211 26.43 4.33 31.09
CA GLN A 211 26.35 5.66 30.51
C GLN A 211 27.27 6.59 31.28
N ILE A 212 28.23 7.21 30.61
CA ILE A 212 29.00 8.31 31.18
C ILE A 212 28.65 9.63 30.50
N PHE A 213 28.81 10.72 31.23
CA PHE A 213 28.79 12.07 30.68
C PHE A 213 29.96 12.87 31.23
N GLY A 214 30.78 13.42 30.34
CA GLY A 214 31.98 14.18 30.68
C GLY A 214 31.88 15.64 30.27
N ASP A 215 32.47 16.54 31.06
CA ASP A 215 32.50 17.97 30.76
C ASP A 215 33.65 18.39 29.82
N GLY A 216 34.58 17.48 29.52
CA GLY A 216 35.79 17.74 28.76
C GLY A 216 36.91 18.45 29.56
N LYS A 217 36.68 18.77 30.83
CA LYS A 217 37.60 19.48 31.74
C LYS A 217 38.10 18.59 32.89
N GLY A 218 37.72 17.32 32.87
CA GLY A 218 38.18 16.28 33.80
C GLY A 218 37.08 15.72 34.68
N LYS A 219 35.89 16.33 34.74
CA LYS A 219 34.74 15.81 35.50
C LYS A 219 33.95 14.84 34.63
N VAL A 220 33.74 13.63 35.13
CA VAL A 220 32.89 12.61 34.48
C VAL A 220 31.93 12.05 35.52
N ILE A 221 30.67 11.82 35.13
CA ILE A 221 29.67 11.13 35.96
C ILE A 221 29.15 9.88 35.26
N ALA A 222 28.71 8.90 36.05
CA ALA A 222 27.92 7.77 35.57
C ALA A 222 26.43 8.06 35.70
N LEU A 223 25.67 7.87 34.63
CA LEU A 223 24.21 8.00 34.56
C LEU A 223 23.56 6.61 34.54
N GLY A 224 23.93 5.79 35.53
CA GLY A 224 23.46 4.42 35.66
C GLY A 224 24.03 3.45 34.61
N GLU A 225 23.70 2.17 34.79
CA GLU A 225 24.06 1.10 33.87
C GLU A 225 22.83 0.52 33.15
N ARG A 226 23.06 -0.05 31.97
CA ARG A 226 22.06 -0.75 31.17
C ARG A 226 22.52 -2.19 30.98
N ASP A 227 21.58 -3.13 31.04
CA ASP A 227 21.81 -4.49 30.59
C ASP A 227 21.38 -4.60 29.12
N CYS A 228 22.31 -5.01 28.27
CA CYS A 228 22.12 -5.19 26.84
C CYS A 228 22.37 -6.64 26.42
N SER A 229 22.18 -7.60 27.32
CA SER A 229 22.57 -9.01 27.12
C SER A 229 21.69 -9.73 26.12
N LEU A 230 20.45 -9.31 25.91
CA LEU A 230 19.57 -9.96 24.94
C LEU A 230 19.93 -9.52 23.52
N GLN A 231 20.90 -10.25 22.97
CA GLN A 231 21.50 -10.01 21.66
C GLN A 231 21.31 -11.20 20.74
N ARG A 232 21.16 -10.92 19.45
CA ARG A 232 21.14 -11.93 18.38
C ARG A 232 22.31 -11.68 17.45
N ARG A 233 23.23 -12.65 17.31
CA ARG A 233 24.46 -12.50 16.50
C ARG A 233 25.19 -11.18 16.81
N ASN A 234 25.28 -10.85 18.10
CA ASN A 234 25.88 -9.61 18.63
C ASN A 234 25.13 -8.30 18.30
N GLN A 235 23.90 -8.38 17.79
CA GLN A 235 23.01 -7.23 17.61
C GLN A 235 22.05 -7.15 18.80
N LYS A 236 22.02 -6.02 19.50
CA LYS A 236 21.15 -5.78 20.67
C LYS A 236 19.69 -5.71 20.22
N VAL A 237 18.79 -6.36 20.97
CA VAL A 237 17.35 -6.47 20.65
C VAL A 237 16.47 -5.91 21.79
N VAL A 238 16.87 -6.19 23.04
CA VAL A 238 16.18 -5.74 24.26
C VAL A 238 17.23 -5.19 25.22
N GLU A 239 16.94 -4.02 25.77
CA GLU A 239 17.79 -3.34 26.73
C GLU A 239 16.96 -2.90 27.95
N GLU A 240 17.55 -2.96 29.14
CA GLU A 240 16.85 -2.55 30.36
C GLU A 240 17.76 -1.82 31.35
N THR A 241 17.17 -0.94 32.15
CA THR A 241 17.84 -0.27 33.28
C THR A 241 16.87 -0.14 34.45
N PRO A 242 17.33 -0.29 35.70
CA PRO A 242 18.65 -0.79 36.11
C PRO A 242 18.92 -2.24 35.67
N ALA A 243 20.19 -2.63 35.55
CA ALA A 243 20.56 -4.00 35.23
C ALA A 243 20.04 -4.97 36.31
N PRO A 244 19.32 -6.05 35.94
CA PRO A 244 18.74 -6.97 36.91
C PRO A 244 19.83 -7.79 37.60
N LEU A 245 19.55 -8.29 38.82
CA LEU A 245 20.44 -9.24 39.52
C LEU A 245 21.92 -8.76 39.62
N LEU A 246 22.13 -7.45 39.76
CA LEU A 246 23.44 -6.85 40.00
C LEU A 246 23.47 -6.28 41.42
N SER A 247 24.41 -6.74 42.26
CA SER A 247 24.54 -6.25 43.63
C SER A 247 24.96 -4.78 43.65
N GLU A 248 24.51 -4.03 44.67
CA GLU A 248 24.89 -2.61 44.83
C GLU A 248 26.40 -2.42 44.93
N GLN A 249 27.11 -3.39 45.51
CA GLN A 249 28.58 -3.36 45.59
C GLN A 249 29.21 -3.45 44.20
N THR A 250 28.75 -4.38 43.35
CA THR A 250 29.27 -4.54 41.99
C THR A 250 28.87 -3.37 41.11
N ARG A 251 27.63 -2.87 41.24
CA ARG A 251 27.16 -1.65 40.58
C ARG A 251 28.04 -0.44 40.90
N ALA A 252 28.35 -0.20 42.17
CA ALA A 252 29.23 0.88 42.59
C ALA A 252 30.66 0.73 42.04
N ARG A 253 31.21 -0.49 42.04
CA ARG A 253 32.52 -0.78 41.42
C ARG A 253 32.52 -0.51 39.90
N LEU A 254 31.45 -0.91 39.21
CA LEU A 254 31.26 -0.78 37.78
C LEU A 254 31.16 0.70 37.38
N HIS A 255 30.33 1.49 38.07
CA HIS A 255 30.23 2.94 37.87
C HIS A 255 31.56 3.65 38.14
N ALA A 256 32.24 3.31 39.24
CA ALA A 256 33.53 3.92 39.59
C ALA A 256 34.61 3.61 38.54
N ALA A 257 34.61 2.40 37.98
CA ALA A 257 35.54 2.02 36.91
C ALA A 257 35.28 2.82 35.62
N ALA A 258 34.01 2.98 35.23
CA ALA A 258 33.62 3.75 34.05
C ALA A 258 33.98 5.25 34.21
N VAL A 259 33.71 5.83 35.38
CA VAL A 259 34.07 7.23 35.70
C VAL A 259 35.59 7.42 35.63
N LYS A 260 36.38 6.59 36.32
CA LYS A 260 37.86 6.69 36.29
C LYS A 260 38.42 6.60 34.87
N LEU A 261 37.84 5.73 34.04
CA LEU A 261 38.24 5.59 32.64
C LEU A 261 38.00 6.88 31.86
N GLY A 262 36.83 7.50 32.00
CA GLY A 262 36.52 8.78 31.37
C GLY A 262 37.38 9.93 31.89
N GLU A 263 37.60 10.01 33.21
CA GLU A 263 38.45 11.03 33.84
C GLU A 263 39.89 10.96 33.32
N SER A 264 40.42 9.75 33.08
CA SER A 264 41.80 9.54 32.60
C SER A 264 42.12 10.25 31.28
N VAL A 265 41.11 10.53 30.46
CA VAL A 265 41.24 11.24 29.17
C VAL A 265 40.50 12.58 29.15
N SER A 266 39.98 13.03 30.29
CA SER A 266 39.11 14.21 30.37
C SER A 266 37.99 14.15 29.33
N TYR A 267 37.24 13.05 29.34
CA TYR A 267 36.19 12.75 28.37
C TYR A 267 35.18 13.89 28.25
N ALA A 268 34.65 14.12 27.04
CA ALA A 268 33.69 15.17 26.75
C ALA A 268 32.39 14.58 26.18
N SER A 269 31.25 15.18 26.52
CA SER A 269 29.93 14.80 26.02
C SER A 269 29.47 13.41 26.52
N ALA A 270 28.54 12.78 25.80
CA ALA A 270 28.02 11.45 26.11
C ALA A 270 28.94 10.33 25.57
N GLY A 271 29.13 9.29 26.37
CA GLY A 271 29.83 8.07 25.98
C GLY A 271 29.36 6.88 26.80
N THR A 272 29.73 5.67 26.37
CA THR A 272 29.38 4.45 27.11
C THR A 272 30.59 3.58 27.31
N VAL A 273 30.79 3.09 28.54
CA VAL A 273 31.80 2.08 28.85
C VAL A 273 31.11 0.72 28.95
N GLU A 274 31.41 -0.18 28.03
CA GLU A 274 30.82 -1.52 27.96
C GLU A 274 31.66 -2.54 28.73
N PHE A 275 30.98 -3.47 29.41
CA PHE A 275 31.59 -4.53 30.19
C PHE A 275 30.96 -5.90 29.90
N ILE A 276 31.80 -6.93 29.93
CA ILE A 276 31.37 -8.31 30.11
C ILE A 276 31.20 -8.56 31.61
N TYR A 277 30.02 -8.99 32.04
CA TYR A 277 29.73 -9.36 33.42
C TYR A 277 29.62 -10.89 33.55
N ASP A 278 30.36 -11.47 34.49
CA ASP A 278 30.31 -12.88 34.89
C ASP A 278 29.43 -13.01 36.15
N PRO A 279 28.15 -13.41 36.02
CA PRO A 279 27.23 -13.48 37.14
C PRO A 279 27.63 -14.54 38.18
N ALA A 280 28.41 -15.57 37.80
CA ALA A 280 28.84 -16.61 38.74
C ALA A 280 29.96 -16.12 39.67
N ARG A 281 30.79 -15.17 39.19
CA ARG A 281 31.88 -14.57 39.98
C ARG A 281 31.52 -13.20 40.58
N GLU A 282 30.39 -12.63 40.16
CA GLU A 282 30.03 -11.23 40.42
C GLU A 282 31.13 -10.23 40.02
N ASP A 283 31.88 -10.55 38.95
CA ASP A 283 32.96 -9.72 38.42
C ASP A 283 32.65 -9.24 37.00
N PHE A 284 33.18 -8.07 36.64
CA PHE A 284 33.03 -7.46 35.32
C PHE A 284 34.39 -7.15 34.70
N TYR A 285 34.42 -7.05 33.38
CA TYR A 285 35.63 -6.86 32.59
C TYR A 285 35.36 -5.90 31.44
N PHE A 286 36.27 -4.96 31.22
CA PHE A 286 36.18 -3.99 30.13
C PHE A 286 36.06 -4.67 28.77
N LEU A 287 35.12 -4.19 27.96
CA LEU A 287 34.92 -4.60 26.58
C LEU A 287 35.39 -3.52 25.62
N GLU A 288 34.73 -2.36 25.64
CA GLU A 288 35.05 -1.20 24.81
C GLU A 288 34.45 0.11 25.37
N VAL A 289 34.81 1.24 24.76
CA VAL A 289 34.12 2.52 24.97
C VAL A 289 33.49 2.92 23.65
N ASN A 290 32.18 3.10 23.60
CA ASN A 290 31.54 3.77 22.46
C ASN A 290 31.64 5.28 22.66
N THR A 291 32.28 5.94 21.71
CA THR A 291 32.60 7.36 21.78
C THR A 291 31.51 8.25 21.20
N ARG A 292 30.27 7.96 21.59
CA ARG A 292 29.06 8.57 21.05
C ARG A 292 27.86 8.26 21.95
N LEU A 293 26.72 8.89 21.63
CA LEU A 293 25.42 8.44 22.11
C LEU A 293 25.11 7.02 21.56
N GLN A 294 24.31 6.24 22.28
CA GLN A 294 23.88 4.91 21.86
C GLN A 294 22.37 4.87 21.59
N VAL A 295 21.93 3.82 20.90
CA VAL A 295 20.53 3.62 20.50
C VAL A 295 19.63 3.58 21.73
N GLU A 296 20.07 2.84 22.74
CA GLU A 296 19.42 2.53 24.02
C GLU A 296 19.52 3.64 25.08
N HIS A 297 20.01 4.84 24.73
CA HIS A 297 20.00 5.98 25.66
C HIS A 297 18.61 6.37 26.23
N PRO A 298 17.45 6.12 25.56
CA PRO A 298 16.15 6.47 26.10
C PRO A 298 15.77 5.78 27.41
N VAL A 299 16.26 4.56 27.68
CA VAL A 299 15.96 3.90 28.97
C VAL A 299 16.63 4.64 30.14
N THR A 300 17.84 5.17 29.91
CA THR A 300 18.53 6.04 30.87
C THR A 300 17.78 7.36 31.05
N GLU A 301 17.35 7.99 29.96
CA GLU A 301 16.54 9.22 30.02
C GLU A 301 15.25 9.01 30.83
N ALA A 302 14.59 7.87 30.65
CA ALA A 302 13.32 7.55 31.31
C ALA A 302 13.45 7.46 32.85
N VAL A 303 14.48 6.78 33.37
CA VAL A 303 14.64 6.60 34.83
C VAL A 303 15.24 7.84 35.52
N PHE A 304 16.00 8.67 34.80
CA PHE A 304 16.61 9.88 35.38
C PHE A 304 15.81 11.16 35.11
N GLY A 305 14.89 11.16 34.15
CA GLY A 305 14.12 12.34 33.75
C GLY A 305 15.00 13.42 33.11
N ILE A 306 15.98 13.01 32.30
CA ILE A 306 16.93 13.90 31.63
C ILE A 306 16.81 13.79 30.11
N ASP A 307 17.40 14.75 29.39
CA ASP A 307 17.57 14.71 27.94
C ASP A 307 19.07 14.76 27.62
N LEU A 308 19.61 13.62 27.18
CA LEU A 308 21.04 13.47 26.89
C LEU A 308 21.44 14.27 25.66
N VAL A 309 20.59 14.38 24.64
CA VAL A 309 20.85 15.20 23.45
C VAL A 309 20.95 16.67 23.84
N GLU A 310 20.06 17.16 24.69
CA GLU A 310 20.12 18.53 25.23
C GLU A 310 21.43 18.77 25.98
N TRP A 311 21.86 17.83 26.83
CA TRP A 311 23.12 17.94 27.56
C TRP A 311 24.32 18.00 26.62
N MET A 312 24.36 17.15 25.59
CA MET A 312 25.41 17.17 24.57
C MET A 312 25.48 18.54 23.88
N ILE A 313 24.34 19.09 23.46
CA ILE A 313 24.27 20.40 22.78
C ILE A 313 24.74 21.53 23.70
N ARG A 314 24.26 21.56 24.96
CA ARG A 314 24.61 22.61 25.93
C ARG A 314 26.09 22.56 26.29
N GLN A 315 26.65 21.36 26.52
CA GLN A 315 28.08 21.18 26.79
C GLN A 315 28.95 21.63 25.62
N ALA A 316 28.52 21.37 24.37
CA ALA A 316 29.21 21.85 23.17
C ALA A 316 29.24 23.39 23.04
N THR A 317 28.36 24.11 23.75
CA THR A 317 28.40 25.58 23.87
C THR A 317 29.21 26.09 25.07
N GLY A 318 29.82 25.19 25.84
CA GLY A 318 30.63 25.51 27.01
C GLY A 318 29.87 25.61 28.34
N GLU A 319 28.57 25.31 28.36
CA GLU A 319 27.76 25.30 29.59
C GLU A 319 28.13 24.13 30.52
N GLU A 320 28.02 24.35 31.84
CA GLU A 320 28.12 23.27 32.83
C GLU A 320 26.77 22.57 32.98
N VAL A 321 26.68 21.35 32.45
CA VAL A 321 25.43 20.54 32.44
C VAL A 321 25.38 19.48 33.54
N ILE A 322 26.54 19.06 34.05
CA ILE A 322 26.63 18.03 35.09
C ILE A 322 26.15 18.61 36.42
N PRO A 323 25.05 18.11 37.01
CA PRO A 323 24.50 18.67 38.24
C PRO A 323 25.49 18.51 39.41
N ALA A 324 25.43 19.45 40.35
CA ALA A 324 26.25 19.40 41.57
C ALA A 324 25.81 18.25 42.50
N VAL A 325 24.52 17.89 42.48
CA VAL A 325 23.95 16.79 43.25
C VAL A 325 23.82 15.55 42.33
N PRO A 326 24.31 14.37 42.75
CA PRO A 326 24.15 13.14 42.00
C PRO A 326 22.67 12.83 41.74
N LEU A 327 22.34 12.46 40.49
CA LEU A 327 21.00 12.04 40.13
C LEU A 327 20.72 10.63 40.67
N VAL A 328 19.46 10.39 41.04
CA VAL A 328 18.99 9.08 41.53
C VAL A 328 17.98 8.51 40.53
N PRO A 329 18.15 7.28 40.03
CA PRO A 329 17.20 6.68 39.10
C PRO A 329 15.87 6.40 39.80
N LYS A 330 14.76 6.56 39.07
CA LYS A 330 13.40 6.29 39.53
C LYS A 330 12.81 5.14 38.72
N GLY A 331 12.46 4.05 39.41
CA GLY A 331 11.84 2.89 38.81
C GLY A 331 12.76 2.11 37.88
N ALA A 332 12.18 1.50 36.85
CA ALA A 332 12.90 0.77 35.81
C ALA A 332 12.34 1.12 34.43
N ALA A 333 13.16 0.96 33.39
CA ALA A 333 12.78 1.14 32.01
C ALA A 333 13.31 0.02 31.12
N MET A 334 12.57 -0.28 30.06
CA MET A 334 12.92 -1.29 29.05
C MET A 334 12.74 -0.68 27.66
N GLU A 335 13.63 -1.04 26.75
CA GLU A 335 13.55 -0.73 25.32
C GLU A 335 13.56 -2.04 24.51
N VAL A 336 12.80 -2.04 23.43
CA VAL A 336 12.89 -3.07 22.38
C VAL A 336 12.98 -2.41 21.00
N ARG A 337 13.75 -3.02 20.12
CA ARG A 337 13.98 -2.52 18.76
C ARG A 337 13.11 -3.25 17.75
N VAL A 338 12.17 -2.52 17.16
CA VAL A 338 11.29 -3.02 16.09
C VAL A 338 12.02 -2.87 14.76
N TYR A 339 12.26 -3.99 14.08
CA TYR A 339 12.98 -4.08 12.80
C TYR A 339 12.09 -4.65 11.70
N ALA A 340 12.31 -4.20 10.46
CA ALA A 340 11.84 -4.82 9.24
C ALA A 340 12.70 -6.06 8.92
N GLU A 341 12.47 -7.14 9.65
CA GLU A 341 13.20 -8.41 9.52
C GLU A 341 12.23 -9.59 9.65
N ILE A 342 12.56 -10.72 9.02
CA ILE A 342 11.78 -11.97 9.07
C ILE A 342 12.41 -12.95 10.07
N PRO A 343 11.95 -13.06 11.34
CA PRO A 343 12.70 -13.77 12.38
C PRO A 343 12.92 -15.26 12.11
N HIS A 344 11.94 -15.92 11.51
CA HIS A 344 11.99 -17.34 11.18
C HIS A 344 12.83 -17.65 9.92
N ALA A 345 13.11 -16.64 9.10
CA ALA A 345 13.97 -16.75 7.91
C ALA A 345 15.35 -16.11 8.16
N ASN A 346 15.98 -16.45 9.29
CA ASN A 346 17.29 -15.91 9.70
C ASN A 346 17.36 -14.37 9.80
N PHE A 347 16.21 -13.71 10.01
CA PHE A 347 16.09 -12.25 10.09
C PHE A 347 16.59 -11.58 8.81
N GLN A 348 16.23 -12.15 7.66
CA GLN A 348 16.39 -11.46 6.38
C GLN A 348 15.67 -10.10 6.46
N PRO A 349 16.30 -9.01 5.98
CA PRO A 349 15.64 -7.71 5.91
C PRO A 349 14.38 -7.76 5.04
N SER A 350 13.36 -7.02 5.46
CA SER A 350 12.12 -6.82 4.71
C SER A 350 12.04 -5.37 4.25
N ALA A 351 11.57 -5.14 3.04
CA ALA A 351 11.46 -3.83 2.42
C ALA A 351 10.13 -3.73 1.68
N GLY A 352 9.61 -2.52 1.53
CA GLY A 352 8.31 -2.26 0.91
C GLY A 352 7.48 -1.22 1.65
N LEU A 353 6.22 -1.08 1.23
CA LEU A 353 5.29 -0.09 1.75
C LEU A 353 4.65 -0.54 3.07
N LEU A 354 4.71 0.31 4.09
CA LEU A 354 3.93 0.13 5.30
C LEU A 354 2.48 0.54 5.07
N THR A 355 1.56 -0.42 5.11
CA THR A 355 0.13 -0.21 4.87
C THR A 355 -0.66 0.13 6.14
N GLN A 356 -0.08 -0.15 7.31
CA GLN A 356 -0.58 0.29 8.61
C GLN A 356 0.59 0.44 9.57
N VAL A 357 0.61 1.55 10.32
CA VAL A 357 1.54 1.79 11.43
C VAL A 357 0.77 2.42 12.59
N THR A 358 0.67 1.67 13.68
CA THR A 358 0.07 2.09 14.95
C THR A 358 1.04 1.76 16.08
N PHE A 359 1.30 2.71 16.97
CA PHE A 359 2.11 2.52 18.15
C PHE A 359 1.29 2.77 19.41
N ALA A 360 1.68 2.14 20.53
CA ALA A 360 1.04 2.34 21.82
C ALA A 360 1.13 3.79 22.30
N ALA A 361 0.00 4.39 22.68
CA ALA A 361 -0.07 5.81 23.05
C ALA A 361 0.63 6.13 24.39
N ASN A 362 0.73 5.15 25.28
CA ASN A 362 1.32 5.31 26.62
C ASN A 362 2.81 4.96 26.68
N ALA A 363 3.42 4.53 25.56
CA ALA A 363 4.84 4.27 25.45
C ALA A 363 5.57 5.47 24.83
N ARG A 364 6.84 5.68 25.19
CA ARG A 364 7.71 6.53 24.38
C ARG A 364 8.11 5.73 23.14
N VAL A 365 7.86 6.27 21.96
CA VAL A 365 8.29 5.64 20.70
C VAL A 365 9.14 6.62 19.91
N ASP A 366 10.41 6.25 19.75
CA ASP A 366 11.35 6.94 18.88
C ASP A 366 11.33 6.22 17.52
N THR A 367 10.76 6.85 16.49
CA THR A 367 10.53 6.26 15.16
C THR A 367 10.67 7.32 14.05
N TRP A 368 10.81 6.86 12.81
CA TRP A 368 10.79 7.67 11.59
C TRP A 368 9.70 7.22 10.60
N VAL A 369 8.97 6.14 10.92
CA VAL A 369 7.99 5.52 10.03
C VAL A 369 6.56 5.90 10.41
N GLU A 370 5.70 5.94 9.40
CA GLU A 370 4.26 6.15 9.52
C GLU A 370 3.55 5.34 8.43
N THR A 371 2.21 5.30 8.46
CA THR A 371 1.46 4.64 7.40
C THR A 371 1.77 5.33 6.06
N GLY A 372 2.12 4.56 5.04
CA GLY A 372 2.58 5.04 3.74
C GLY A 372 4.10 5.21 3.62
N THR A 373 4.89 4.96 4.66
CA THR A 373 6.36 4.92 4.55
C THR A 373 6.82 3.73 3.72
N GLU A 374 7.67 3.99 2.73
CA GLU A 374 8.39 2.96 1.99
C GLU A 374 9.74 2.67 2.67
N VAL A 375 9.90 1.45 3.16
CA VAL A 375 11.13 0.98 3.79
C VAL A 375 12.05 0.41 2.70
N THR A 376 13.24 0.98 2.57
CA THR A 376 14.19 0.63 1.51
C THR A 376 15.30 -0.31 2.02
N PRO A 377 15.98 -1.08 1.14
CA PRO A 377 17.04 -2.00 1.55
C PRO A 377 18.43 -1.34 1.70
N TYR A 378 18.54 -0.01 1.56
CA TYR A 378 19.84 0.68 1.47
C TYR A 378 20.57 0.86 2.81
N TYR A 379 19.84 0.84 3.92
CA TYR A 379 20.35 1.22 5.26
C TYR A 379 20.04 0.15 6.30
N ASP A 380 19.93 0.56 7.57
CA ASP A 380 19.49 -0.30 8.65
C ASP A 380 17.97 -0.54 8.59
N PRO A 381 17.48 -1.74 8.97
CA PRO A 381 16.06 -2.05 8.92
C PRO A 381 15.28 -1.57 10.17
N MET A 382 15.82 -0.69 11.02
CA MET A 382 15.13 -0.31 12.27
C MET A 382 13.96 0.61 11.96
N LEU A 383 12.77 0.24 12.42
CA LEU A 383 11.53 1.00 12.23
C LEU A 383 11.26 1.91 13.43
N ALA A 384 11.42 1.38 14.63
CA ALA A 384 11.09 2.09 15.86
C ALA A 384 11.81 1.49 17.07
N LYS A 385 11.93 2.31 18.12
CA LYS A 385 12.26 1.86 19.47
C LYS A 385 11.03 2.06 20.34
N VAL A 386 10.57 1.01 21.00
CA VAL A 386 9.46 1.08 21.95
C VAL A 386 10.03 1.09 23.35
N ILE A 387 9.83 2.19 24.06
CA ILE A 387 10.43 2.46 25.37
C ILE A 387 9.34 2.64 26.41
N VAL A 388 9.44 1.88 27.49
CA VAL A 388 8.49 1.91 28.60
C VAL A 388 9.21 2.08 29.93
N SER A 389 8.51 2.62 30.91
CA SER A 389 9.00 2.75 32.28
C SER A 389 7.92 2.33 33.28
N GLY A 390 8.35 1.77 34.41
CA GLY A 390 7.47 1.38 35.52
C GLY A 390 8.09 1.70 36.87
N ALA A 391 7.29 1.60 37.93
CA ALA A 391 7.75 1.82 39.30
C ALA A 391 8.86 0.84 39.74
N ASP A 392 8.90 -0.33 39.10
CA ASP A 392 9.91 -1.37 39.23
C ASP A 392 10.00 -2.17 37.92
N ARG A 393 10.90 -3.16 37.89
CA ARG A 393 11.14 -4.00 36.71
C ARG A 393 9.89 -4.81 36.29
N PRO A 394 9.15 -5.50 37.19
CA PRO A 394 7.90 -6.16 36.82
C PRO A 394 6.86 -5.21 36.19
N ALA A 395 6.70 -3.99 36.73
CA ALA A 395 5.80 -3.00 36.15
C ALA A 395 6.26 -2.53 34.76
N ALA A 396 7.56 -2.32 34.56
CA ALA A 396 8.11 -1.99 33.24
C ALA A 396 7.89 -3.12 32.23
N LEU A 397 8.06 -4.38 32.63
CA LEU A 397 7.78 -5.54 31.77
C LEU A 397 6.29 -5.66 31.42
N ALA A 398 5.40 -5.41 32.37
CA ALA A 398 3.95 -5.37 32.11
C ALA A 398 3.58 -4.26 31.12
N ALA A 399 4.18 -3.07 31.28
CA ALA A 399 4.02 -1.97 30.33
C ALA A 399 4.57 -2.32 28.94
N LEU A 400 5.70 -3.04 28.87
CA LEU A 400 6.30 -3.48 27.60
C LEU A 400 5.37 -4.43 26.85
N ARG A 401 4.79 -5.42 27.56
CA ARG A 401 3.81 -6.36 26.99
C ARG A 401 2.61 -5.61 26.43
N ALA A 402 2.01 -4.71 27.22
CA ALA A 402 0.89 -3.90 26.77
C ALA A 402 1.25 -3.04 25.55
N ALA A 403 2.42 -2.39 25.55
CA ALA A 403 2.86 -1.55 24.43
C ALA A 403 3.09 -2.35 23.14
N LEU A 404 3.63 -3.57 23.25
CA LEU A 404 3.82 -4.45 22.10
C LEU A 404 2.51 -5.02 21.58
N ASP A 405 1.53 -5.30 22.45
CA ASP A 405 0.19 -5.76 22.06
C ASP A 405 -0.62 -4.66 21.35
N GLU A 406 -0.45 -3.40 21.77
CA GLU A 406 -1.09 -2.22 21.15
C GLU A 406 -0.38 -1.72 19.88
N THR A 407 0.83 -2.21 19.59
CA THR A 407 1.59 -1.82 18.38
C THR A 407 1.20 -2.71 17.19
N SER A 408 0.93 -2.13 16.03
CA SER A 408 0.67 -2.85 14.78
C SER A 408 1.46 -2.23 13.63
N ILE A 409 2.17 -3.07 12.88
CA ILE A 409 2.87 -2.67 11.64
C ILE A 409 2.54 -3.72 10.59
N SER A 410 2.06 -3.29 9.43
CA SER A 410 1.65 -4.17 8.32
C SER A 410 2.18 -3.68 6.98
N GLY A 411 2.14 -4.55 5.96
CA GLY A 411 2.63 -4.30 4.60
C GLY A 411 3.99 -4.92 4.31
N ILE A 412 4.82 -5.10 5.33
CA ILE A 412 6.07 -5.86 5.28
C ILE A 412 6.21 -6.72 6.55
N GLU A 413 7.15 -7.65 6.54
CA GLU A 413 7.46 -8.45 7.72
C GLU A 413 8.30 -7.68 8.74
N THR A 414 8.00 -7.91 10.02
CA THR A 414 8.72 -7.31 11.14
C THR A 414 9.07 -8.32 12.21
N ASN A 415 10.02 -7.97 13.08
CA ASN A 415 10.33 -8.77 14.25
C ASN A 415 9.32 -8.59 15.42
N LEU A 416 8.20 -7.88 15.22
CA LEU A 416 7.28 -7.52 16.30
C LEU A 416 6.71 -8.73 17.05
N ALA A 417 6.30 -9.78 16.33
CA ALA A 417 5.82 -11.03 16.94
C ALA A 417 6.93 -11.75 17.73
N TYR A 418 8.18 -11.65 17.28
CA TYR A 418 9.34 -12.19 17.99
C TYR A 418 9.60 -11.41 19.29
N LEU A 419 9.47 -10.08 19.27
CA LEU A 419 9.57 -9.24 20.47
C LEU A 419 8.47 -9.57 21.49
N ARG A 420 7.23 -9.79 21.04
CA ARG A 420 6.13 -10.25 21.91
C ARG A 420 6.46 -11.59 22.57
N ALA A 421 7.01 -12.54 21.82
CA ALA A 421 7.43 -13.83 22.35
C ALA A 421 8.53 -13.69 23.41
N ILE A 422 9.54 -12.83 23.19
CA ILE A 422 10.57 -12.53 24.20
C ILE A 422 9.94 -11.90 25.44
N ALA A 423 9.08 -10.89 25.26
CA ALA A 423 8.44 -10.18 26.37
C ALA A 423 7.56 -11.10 27.22
N ALA A 424 6.92 -12.10 26.61
CA ALA A 424 6.11 -13.11 27.29
C ALA A 424 6.93 -14.22 27.97
N SER A 425 8.23 -14.35 27.66
CA SER A 425 9.06 -15.47 28.12
C SER A 425 9.59 -15.33 29.55
N ASP A 426 9.85 -16.49 30.18
CA ASP A 426 10.56 -16.56 31.47
C ASP A 426 12.03 -16.09 31.37
N LEU A 427 12.61 -16.15 30.16
CA LEU A 427 13.96 -15.64 29.89
C LEU A 427 14.07 -14.15 30.28
N LEU A 428 13.13 -13.33 29.81
CA LEU A 428 13.10 -11.91 30.20
C LEU A 428 12.55 -11.74 31.62
N ALA A 429 11.46 -12.44 31.99
CA ALA A 429 10.84 -12.24 33.31
C ALA A 429 11.80 -12.52 34.49
N SER A 430 12.66 -13.53 34.38
CA SER A 430 13.60 -13.91 35.45
C SER A 430 14.80 -12.96 35.60
N GLY A 431 15.15 -12.19 34.57
CA GLY A 431 16.37 -11.37 34.54
C GLY A 431 17.68 -12.16 34.45
N LYS A 432 17.62 -13.50 34.31
CA LYS A 432 18.77 -14.37 34.10
C LYS A 432 19.12 -14.45 32.62
N VAL A 433 19.58 -13.34 32.07
CA VAL A 433 19.89 -13.16 30.65
C VAL A 433 21.38 -13.38 30.37
N ALA A 434 21.72 -13.74 29.14
CA ALA A 434 23.10 -13.88 28.65
C ALA A 434 23.17 -13.47 27.17
N THR A 435 24.35 -13.06 26.71
CA THR A 435 24.65 -12.67 25.31
C THR A 435 24.37 -13.75 24.27
N THR A 436 24.24 -15.00 24.69
CA THR A 436 23.92 -16.16 23.85
C THR A 436 22.44 -16.56 23.92
N ALA A 437 21.64 -15.96 24.81
CA ALA A 437 20.31 -16.46 25.15
C ALA A 437 19.32 -16.48 23.97
N LEU A 438 19.42 -15.50 23.06
CA LEU A 438 18.54 -15.43 21.89
C LEU A 438 18.98 -16.33 20.73
N LYS A 439 20.19 -16.91 20.77
CA LYS A 439 20.71 -17.77 19.69
C LYS A 439 19.81 -18.99 19.46
N ASP A 440 19.38 -19.62 20.54
CA ASP A 440 18.59 -20.85 20.52
C ASP A 440 17.15 -20.62 21.00
N PHE A 441 16.68 -19.35 20.98
CA PHE A 441 15.33 -19.01 21.38
C PHE A 441 14.31 -19.57 20.39
N ALA A 442 13.46 -20.47 20.86
CA ALA A 442 12.44 -21.10 20.03
C ALA A 442 11.32 -20.10 19.69
N PHE A 443 11.25 -19.72 18.42
CA PHE A 443 10.19 -18.88 17.88
C PHE A 443 9.52 -19.58 16.69
N ARG A 444 8.18 -19.62 16.70
CA ARG A 444 7.36 -20.11 15.59
C ARG A 444 6.32 -19.04 15.27
N PRO A 445 6.31 -18.50 14.04
CA PRO A 445 5.34 -17.48 13.67
C PRO A 445 3.98 -18.13 13.37
N GLU A 446 2.89 -17.42 13.68
CA GLU A 446 1.53 -17.77 13.26
C GLU A 446 1.28 -17.28 11.83
N SER A 447 2.05 -17.81 10.87
CA SER A 447 2.03 -17.32 9.49
C SER A 447 2.18 -18.42 8.43
N ILE A 448 1.90 -18.03 7.19
CA ILE A 448 1.98 -18.85 5.98
C ILE A 448 2.77 -18.07 4.93
N GLU A 449 3.85 -18.66 4.43
CA GLU A 449 4.68 -18.10 3.35
C GLU A 449 4.10 -18.46 1.98
N VAL A 450 4.02 -17.47 1.08
CA VAL A 450 3.59 -17.64 -0.31
C VAL A 450 4.78 -17.97 -1.18
N LEU A 451 4.91 -19.23 -1.60
CA LEU A 451 5.97 -19.67 -2.50
C LEU A 451 5.64 -19.35 -3.97
N SER A 452 4.36 -19.50 -4.32
CA SER A 452 3.80 -19.11 -5.61
C SER A 452 2.40 -18.54 -5.38
N PRO A 453 2.04 -17.38 -5.93
CA PRO A 453 0.79 -16.71 -5.61
C PRO A 453 -0.45 -17.24 -6.35
N GLY A 454 -0.27 -18.10 -7.36
CA GLY A 454 -1.32 -18.43 -8.33
C GLY A 454 -1.57 -17.30 -9.33
N ALA A 455 -2.55 -17.44 -10.23
CA ALA A 455 -2.83 -16.41 -11.25
C ALA A 455 -3.39 -15.14 -10.63
N GLN A 456 -4.37 -15.26 -9.73
CA GLN A 456 -4.93 -14.14 -9.00
C GLN A 456 -5.52 -14.64 -7.67
N SER A 457 -4.74 -14.46 -6.59
CA SER A 457 -5.14 -14.80 -5.23
C SER A 457 -5.18 -13.53 -4.37
N SER A 458 -6.25 -13.32 -3.59
CA SER A 458 -6.41 -12.11 -2.77
C SER A 458 -7.25 -12.37 -1.52
N LEU A 459 -6.93 -11.69 -0.41
CA LEU A 459 -7.75 -11.78 0.80
C LEU A 459 -9.04 -10.98 0.61
N GLN A 460 -10.17 -11.60 0.95
CA GLN A 460 -11.49 -11.01 0.84
C GLN A 460 -12.27 -11.20 2.14
N GLU A 461 -13.23 -10.31 2.39
CA GLU A 461 -14.17 -10.42 3.51
C GLU A 461 -15.57 -9.94 3.08
N LEU A 462 -16.59 -10.33 3.84
CA LEU A 462 -17.96 -9.83 3.70
C LEU A 462 -18.28 -8.86 4.86
N PRO A 463 -19.03 -7.77 4.62
CA PRO A 463 -19.63 -7.36 3.34
C PRO A 463 -18.66 -6.64 2.39
N GLY A 464 -17.38 -6.55 2.75
CA GLY A 464 -16.39 -5.73 2.05
C GLY A 464 -16.46 -4.27 2.50
N ARG A 465 -16.09 -3.35 1.61
CA ARG A 465 -15.85 -1.94 1.90
C ARG A 465 -17.04 -1.03 1.52
N LEU A 466 -17.99 -0.91 2.45
CA LEU A 466 -19.19 -0.09 2.26
C LEU A 466 -18.95 1.39 2.61
N HIS A 467 -19.97 2.24 2.38
CA HIS A 467 -20.02 3.67 2.75
C HIS A 467 -19.12 4.60 1.91
N LEU A 468 -18.49 4.10 0.85
CA LEU A 468 -17.54 4.84 0.01
C LEU A 468 -17.87 4.76 -1.48
N TRP A 469 -19.05 4.25 -1.84
CA TRP A 469 -19.48 4.16 -3.25
C TRP A 469 -19.59 5.55 -3.90
N HIS A 470 -19.98 6.56 -3.11
CA HIS A 470 -20.12 7.96 -3.51
C HIS A 470 -18.81 8.67 -3.93
N VAL A 471 -17.66 8.05 -3.67
CA VAL A 471 -16.34 8.50 -4.12
C VAL A 471 -15.66 7.47 -5.01
N GLY A 472 -16.40 6.47 -5.50
CA GLY A 472 -15.87 5.43 -6.38
C GLY A 472 -14.87 4.49 -5.73
N VAL A 473 -15.06 4.19 -4.44
CA VAL A 473 -14.38 3.05 -3.82
C VAL A 473 -15.33 1.86 -3.83
N PRO A 474 -14.97 0.75 -4.49
CA PRO A 474 -15.84 -0.41 -4.54
C PRO A 474 -15.88 -1.20 -3.23
N PRO A 475 -16.96 -1.96 -3.00
CA PRO A 475 -17.05 -2.86 -1.86
C PRO A 475 -16.00 -3.97 -1.93
N SER A 476 -15.60 -4.40 -3.12
CA SER A 476 -14.78 -5.59 -3.27
C SER A 476 -15.45 -6.78 -2.56
N GLY A 477 -14.70 -7.53 -1.75
CA GLY A 477 -15.22 -8.76 -1.15
C GLY A 477 -15.19 -9.93 -2.15
N PRO A 478 -15.67 -11.11 -1.72
CA PRO A 478 -15.69 -12.29 -2.57
C PRO A 478 -16.67 -12.11 -3.73
N MET A 479 -16.24 -12.48 -4.95
CA MET A 479 -17.10 -12.42 -6.12
C MET A 479 -18.19 -13.51 -6.12
N ASP A 480 -17.97 -14.60 -5.39
CA ASP A 480 -18.93 -15.63 -5.01
C ASP A 480 -19.00 -15.73 -3.48
N ALA A 481 -19.91 -14.94 -2.89
CA ALA A 481 -20.14 -14.91 -1.45
C ALA A 481 -20.63 -16.26 -0.88
N ARG A 482 -21.26 -17.11 -1.70
CA ARG A 482 -21.82 -18.39 -1.24
C ARG A 482 -20.73 -19.41 -0.99
N SER A 483 -19.79 -19.56 -1.93
CA SER A 483 -18.65 -20.47 -1.75
C SER A 483 -17.67 -19.93 -0.70
N PHE A 484 -17.52 -18.61 -0.58
CA PHE A 484 -16.76 -17.97 0.48
C PHE A 484 -17.32 -18.30 1.87
N ALA A 485 -18.62 -18.08 2.10
CA ALA A 485 -19.29 -18.40 3.36
C ALA A 485 -19.20 -19.90 3.67
N ARG A 486 -19.30 -20.76 2.65
CA ARG A 486 -19.11 -22.21 2.80
C ARG A 486 -17.70 -22.58 3.27
N ALA A 487 -16.65 -22.05 2.64
CA ALA A 487 -15.28 -22.32 3.05
C ALA A 487 -15.05 -21.95 4.52
N ASN A 488 -15.55 -20.78 4.93
CA ASN A 488 -15.49 -20.33 6.33
C ASN A 488 -16.28 -21.25 7.28
N ALA A 489 -17.50 -21.63 6.91
CA ALA A 489 -18.34 -22.50 7.72
C ALA A 489 -17.68 -23.87 7.97
N LEU A 490 -17.01 -24.45 6.97
CA LEU A 490 -16.30 -25.75 7.10
C LEU A 490 -15.24 -25.73 8.21
N VAL A 491 -14.55 -24.60 8.41
CA VAL A 491 -13.54 -24.42 9.45
C VAL A 491 -14.09 -23.78 10.75
N GLY A 492 -15.40 -23.57 10.84
CA GLY A 492 -16.08 -23.00 12.01
C GLY A 492 -16.04 -21.49 12.12
N ASN A 493 -15.57 -20.78 11.08
CA ASN A 493 -15.53 -19.32 11.06
C ASN A 493 -16.92 -18.72 10.77
N THR A 494 -17.09 -17.43 11.12
CA THR A 494 -18.24 -16.64 10.68
C THR A 494 -18.17 -16.36 9.17
N GLU A 495 -19.31 -16.05 8.54
CA GLU A 495 -19.35 -15.67 7.13
C GLU A 495 -18.62 -14.36 6.80
N THR A 496 -18.33 -13.55 7.81
CA THR A 496 -17.57 -12.29 7.69
C THR A 496 -16.06 -12.48 7.82
N ALA A 497 -15.61 -13.69 8.15
CA ALA A 497 -14.20 -13.94 8.43
C ALA A 497 -13.36 -13.93 7.15
N VAL A 498 -12.16 -13.34 7.21
CA VAL A 498 -11.28 -13.19 6.05
C VAL A 498 -10.84 -14.55 5.51
N ALA A 499 -11.02 -14.76 4.21
CA ALA A 499 -10.55 -15.95 3.49
C ALA A 499 -9.85 -15.54 2.18
N LEU A 500 -9.09 -16.47 1.60
CA LEU A 500 -8.35 -16.24 0.36
C LEU A 500 -9.22 -16.63 -0.85
N GLU A 501 -9.57 -15.65 -1.68
CA GLU A 501 -10.16 -15.90 -3.01
C GLU A 501 -9.06 -16.26 -4.00
N MET A 502 -9.24 -17.36 -4.74
CA MET A 502 -8.31 -17.88 -5.75
C MET A 502 -9.03 -17.98 -7.10
N THR A 503 -8.46 -17.39 -8.15
CA THR A 503 -9.05 -17.35 -9.50
C THR A 503 -8.14 -18.07 -10.50
N VAL A 504 -8.72 -18.89 -11.40
CA VAL A 504 -8.02 -19.72 -12.41
C VAL A 504 -7.17 -20.86 -11.80
N ASN A 505 -6.17 -20.53 -10.99
CA ASN A 505 -5.35 -21.48 -10.25
C ASN A 505 -4.90 -20.89 -8.91
N GLY A 506 -4.77 -21.78 -7.92
CA GLY A 506 -4.40 -21.38 -6.57
C GLY A 506 -2.89 -21.22 -6.36
N PRO A 507 -2.50 -20.84 -5.13
CA PRO A 507 -1.12 -20.63 -4.72
C PRO A 507 -0.44 -21.94 -4.28
N THR A 508 0.88 -21.85 -4.10
CA THR A 508 1.66 -22.79 -3.29
C THR A 508 2.09 -22.10 -2.00
N LEU A 509 1.73 -22.68 -0.86
CA LEU A 509 1.84 -22.09 0.47
C LEU A 509 2.64 -22.99 1.40
N ARG A 510 3.55 -22.41 2.18
CA ARG A 510 4.28 -23.10 3.25
C ARG A 510 3.76 -22.63 4.61
N PHE A 511 3.32 -23.58 5.43
CA PHE A 511 2.79 -23.27 6.76
C PHE A 511 3.91 -23.27 7.79
N HIS A 512 3.99 -22.22 8.62
CA HIS A 512 4.94 -22.18 9.75
C HIS A 512 4.31 -22.56 11.09
N THR A 513 3.00 -22.79 11.10
CA THR A 513 2.18 -23.17 12.25
C THR A 513 1.20 -24.28 11.86
N ASP A 514 0.65 -24.98 12.85
CA ASP A 514 -0.41 -25.95 12.65
C ASP A 514 -1.74 -25.23 12.34
N ALA A 515 -2.46 -25.71 11.33
CA ALA A 515 -3.71 -25.10 10.87
C ALA A 515 -4.76 -26.15 10.47
N ASP A 516 -6.04 -25.80 10.62
CA ASP A 516 -7.16 -26.49 9.99
C ASP A 516 -7.66 -25.62 8.84
N ILE A 517 -7.77 -26.17 7.63
CA ILE A 517 -8.16 -25.42 6.43
C ILE A 517 -9.26 -26.13 5.64
N ALA A 518 -9.98 -25.38 4.81
CA ALA A 518 -10.93 -25.91 3.85
C ALA A 518 -10.89 -25.11 2.54
N ILE A 519 -11.12 -25.80 1.42
CA ILE A 519 -11.26 -25.18 0.09
C ILE A 519 -12.67 -25.45 -0.43
N ALA A 520 -13.41 -24.42 -0.83
CA ALA A 520 -14.75 -24.54 -1.40
C ALA A 520 -14.94 -23.66 -2.65
N GLY A 521 -15.92 -23.99 -3.50
CA GLY A 521 -16.17 -23.31 -4.79
C GLY A 521 -15.80 -24.19 -5.98
N ALA A 522 -15.22 -23.61 -7.03
CA ALA A 522 -14.75 -24.34 -8.19
C ALA A 522 -13.67 -25.36 -7.80
N HIS A 523 -13.77 -26.59 -8.32
CA HIS A 523 -12.88 -27.66 -7.91
C HIS A 523 -11.44 -27.39 -8.35
N MET A 524 -10.58 -27.05 -7.39
CA MET A 524 -9.13 -26.94 -7.56
C MET A 524 -8.45 -28.13 -6.88
N PRO A 525 -7.80 -29.04 -7.63
CA PRO A 525 -7.04 -30.14 -7.04
C PRO A 525 -5.93 -29.58 -6.13
N ALA A 526 -5.90 -30.03 -4.87
CA ALA A 526 -4.91 -29.60 -3.91
C ALA A 526 -4.06 -30.78 -3.45
N THR A 527 -2.79 -30.54 -3.19
CA THR A 527 -1.87 -31.52 -2.60
C THR A 527 -1.17 -30.95 -1.38
N LEU A 528 -1.00 -31.75 -0.34
CA LEU A 528 -0.20 -31.45 0.85
C LEU A 528 1.05 -32.35 0.82
N ASP A 529 2.23 -31.75 0.63
CA ASP A 529 3.49 -32.48 0.40
C ASP A 529 3.39 -33.55 -0.70
N GLY A 530 2.64 -33.24 -1.76
CA GLY A 530 2.38 -34.14 -2.89
C GLY A 530 1.24 -35.15 -2.67
N VAL A 531 0.64 -35.22 -1.47
CA VAL A 531 -0.51 -36.08 -1.19
C VAL A 531 -1.82 -35.36 -1.57
N PRO A 532 -2.70 -35.94 -2.41
CA PRO A 532 -3.98 -35.33 -2.76
C PRO A 532 -4.87 -35.08 -1.54
N MET A 533 -5.42 -33.87 -1.44
CA MET A 533 -6.31 -33.44 -0.36
C MET A 533 -7.77 -33.37 -0.81
N PRO A 534 -8.75 -33.60 0.09
CA PRO A 534 -10.15 -33.48 -0.23
C PRO A 534 -10.54 -32.02 -0.52
N HIS A 535 -11.47 -31.83 -1.45
CA HIS A 535 -12.13 -30.55 -1.69
C HIS A 535 -13.43 -30.49 -0.90
N ASP A 536 -13.84 -29.29 -0.50
CA ASP A 536 -15.11 -29.04 0.19
C ASP A 536 -15.24 -29.79 1.54
N THR A 537 -14.12 -29.98 2.22
CA THR A 537 -14.02 -30.65 3.52
C THR A 537 -12.81 -30.09 4.26
N THR A 538 -12.89 -30.06 5.59
CA THR A 538 -11.79 -29.59 6.43
C THR A 538 -10.69 -30.64 6.55
N PHE A 539 -9.43 -30.21 6.45
CA PHE A 539 -8.27 -31.05 6.71
C PHE A 539 -7.17 -30.28 7.45
N ALA A 540 -6.33 -31.01 8.18
CA ALA A 540 -5.27 -30.45 9.00
C ALA A 540 -3.96 -30.33 8.22
N VAL A 541 -3.22 -29.26 8.49
CA VAL A 541 -1.88 -28.96 7.98
C VAL A 541 -0.94 -28.79 9.17
N LYS A 542 0.25 -29.41 9.10
CA LYS A 542 1.29 -29.28 10.11
C LYS A 542 2.32 -28.22 9.73
N ALA A 543 2.92 -27.60 10.76
CA ALA A 543 4.04 -26.69 10.56
C ALA A 543 5.16 -27.35 9.75
N GLY A 544 5.64 -26.66 8.70
CA GLY A 544 6.65 -27.10 7.75
C GLY A 544 6.08 -27.70 6.46
N GLN A 545 4.80 -28.08 6.42
CA GLN A 545 4.19 -28.68 5.24
C GLN A 545 3.86 -27.64 4.15
N MET A 546 3.82 -28.13 2.92
CA MET A 546 3.54 -27.33 1.73
C MET A 546 2.20 -27.73 1.11
N LEU A 547 1.28 -26.77 1.01
CA LEU A 547 0.03 -26.90 0.25
C LEU A 547 0.23 -26.34 -1.14
N ALA A 548 0.03 -27.15 -2.18
CA ALA A 548 -0.04 -26.67 -3.57
C ALA A 548 -1.47 -26.81 -4.08
N VAL A 549 -2.05 -25.70 -4.54
CA VAL A 549 -3.40 -25.65 -5.12
C VAL A 549 -3.30 -25.46 -6.63
N GLY A 550 -3.83 -26.41 -7.39
CA GLY A 550 -3.75 -26.44 -8.84
C GLY A 550 -4.72 -25.51 -9.56
N ALA A 551 -4.81 -25.69 -10.88
CA ALA A 551 -5.79 -25.03 -11.73
C ALA A 551 -7.18 -25.64 -11.57
N ILE A 552 -8.22 -24.84 -11.85
CA ILE A 552 -9.62 -25.31 -11.83
C ILE A 552 -9.82 -26.46 -12.81
N SER A 553 -10.42 -27.54 -12.32
CA SER A 553 -10.88 -28.67 -13.11
C SER A 553 -12.40 -28.63 -13.24
N GLY A 554 -12.91 -28.45 -14.46
CA GLY A 554 -14.35 -28.44 -14.75
C GLY A 554 -14.98 -27.04 -14.79
N ALA A 555 -16.23 -26.96 -14.31
CA ALA A 555 -17.03 -25.74 -14.27
C ALA A 555 -16.62 -24.82 -13.11
N GLY A 556 -16.98 -23.53 -13.22
CA GLY A 556 -16.61 -22.50 -12.26
C GLY A 556 -15.30 -21.78 -12.59
N GLN A 557 -15.04 -20.70 -11.85
CA GLN A 557 -13.91 -19.79 -12.08
C GLN A 557 -13.14 -19.40 -10.80
N ARG A 558 -13.73 -19.63 -9.61
CA ARG A 558 -13.14 -19.25 -8.33
C ARG A 558 -13.32 -20.28 -7.23
N ALA A 559 -12.32 -20.40 -6.38
CA ALA A 559 -12.38 -21.16 -5.14
C ALA A 559 -11.90 -20.31 -3.97
N TYR A 560 -12.25 -20.71 -2.76
CA TYR A 560 -11.94 -19.99 -1.53
C TYR A 560 -11.22 -20.92 -0.56
N LEU A 561 -10.05 -20.50 -0.09
CA LEU A 561 -9.30 -21.16 0.97
C LEU A 561 -9.57 -20.42 2.29
N ALA A 562 -10.22 -21.11 3.23
CA ALA A 562 -10.41 -20.63 4.59
C ALA A 562 -9.47 -21.35 5.55
N VAL A 563 -9.03 -20.62 6.57
CA VAL A 563 -8.23 -21.13 7.69
C VAL A 563 -9.00 -20.89 8.98
N ARG A 564 -9.02 -21.87 9.87
CA ARG A 564 -9.70 -21.76 11.16
C ARG A 564 -9.12 -20.60 11.98
N GLY A 565 -10.00 -19.69 12.42
CA GLY A 565 -9.62 -18.43 13.06
C GLY A 565 -9.38 -17.27 12.09
N ALA A 566 -9.43 -17.53 10.77
CA ALA A 566 -9.25 -16.59 9.67
C ALA A 566 -7.84 -15.99 9.50
N PHE A 567 -7.61 -15.45 8.31
CA PHE A 567 -6.42 -14.67 8.03
C PHE A 567 -6.49 -13.33 8.76
N ALA A 568 -5.35 -12.87 9.28
CA ALA A 568 -5.18 -11.53 9.81
C ALA A 568 -4.82 -10.56 8.66
N ALA A 569 -5.46 -9.40 8.65
CA ALA A 569 -5.19 -8.32 7.70
C ALA A 569 -5.57 -6.96 8.32
N PRO A 570 -4.85 -5.87 8.00
CA PRO A 570 -5.22 -4.53 8.42
C PRO A 570 -6.53 -4.08 7.76
N GLU A 571 -7.34 -3.32 8.49
CA GLU A 571 -8.48 -2.62 7.91
C GLU A 571 -8.01 -1.39 7.16
N VAL A 572 -8.35 -1.31 5.87
CA VAL A 572 -8.10 -0.15 5.03
C VAL A 572 -9.44 0.40 4.56
N LEU A 573 -9.75 1.62 5.00
CA LEU A 573 -11.01 2.31 4.70
C LEU A 573 -12.25 1.49 5.13
N GLY A 574 -12.18 0.89 6.33
CA GLY A 574 -13.29 0.14 6.94
C GLY A 574 -13.40 -1.32 6.54
N SER A 575 -12.47 -1.85 5.72
CA SER A 575 -12.50 -3.26 5.31
C SER A 575 -11.10 -3.85 5.04
N ARG A 576 -10.95 -5.15 5.24
CA ARG A 576 -9.77 -5.96 4.86
C ARG A 576 -9.86 -6.52 3.44
N ALA A 577 -10.96 -6.30 2.73
CA ALA A 577 -11.13 -6.81 1.37
C ALA A 577 -10.13 -6.17 0.40
N THR A 578 -9.51 -6.98 -0.46
CA THR A 578 -8.52 -6.48 -1.43
C THR A 578 -9.22 -5.80 -2.60
N PHE A 579 -8.89 -4.53 -2.86
CA PHE A 579 -9.17 -3.86 -4.14
C PHE A 579 -7.89 -3.77 -4.95
N ALA A 580 -7.69 -4.74 -5.85
CA ALA A 580 -6.42 -4.90 -6.56
C ALA A 580 -6.05 -3.69 -7.43
N LEU A 581 -7.03 -3.11 -8.12
CA LEU A 581 -6.81 -1.94 -8.98
C LEU A 581 -6.45 -0.67 -8.18
N GLY A 582 -7.02 -0.51 -6.99
CA GLY A 582 -6.66 0.60 -6.09
C GLY A 582 -5.37 0.37 -5.31
N LEU A 583 -4.76 -0.82 -5.41
CA LEU A 583 -3.55 -1.22 -4.69
C LEU A 583 -3.67 -1.15 -3.16
N PHE A 584 -4.83 -1.49 -2.59
CA PHE A 584 -5.03 -1.52 -1.14
C PHE A 584 -5.99 -2.60 -0.64
N GLY A 585 -5.92 -2.87 0.67
CA GLY A 585 -6.64 -3.95 1.33
C GLY A 585 -5.92 -5.29 1.23
N GLY A 586 -6.42 -6.29 1.94
CA GLY A 586 -5.78 -7.58 2.09
C GLY A 586 -4.54 -7.52 2.98
N HIS A 587 -3.55 -8.38 2.70
CA HIS A 587 -2.34 -8.50 3.52
C HIS A 587 -1.35 -7.34 3.32
N ALA A 588 -1.36 -6.71 2.14
CA ALA A 588 -0.48 -5.61 1.74
C ALA A 588 -1.19 -4.68 0.73
N THR A 589 -0.68 -4.55 -0.51
CA THR A 589 -1.16 -3.60 -1.53
C THR A 589 -1.83 -4.27 -2.73
N GLY A 590 -2.49 -5.43 -2.55
CA GLY A 590 -3.16 -6.12 -3.65
C GLY A 590 -3.16 -7.64 -3.57
N THR A 591 -3.11 -8.27 -4.75
CA THR A 591 -3.03 -9.73 -4.91
C THR A 591 -1.70 -10.27 -4.38
N LEU A 592 -1.68 -11.54 -4.00
CA LEU A 592 -0.46 -12.21 -3.52
C LEU A 592 0.67 -12.14 -4.55
N LYS A 593 1.90 -12.10 -4.05
CA LYS A 593 3.18 -12.20 -4.74
C LYS A 593 4.02 -13.29 -4.08
N GLY A 594 4.99 -13.82 -4.83
CA GLY A 594 5.97 -14.74 -4.25
C GLY A 594 6.80 -14.04 -3.18
N GLY A 595 6.96 -14.67 -2.01
CA GLY A 595 7.65 -14.12 -0.84
C GLY A 595 6.73 -13.39 0.15
N ASP A 596 5.45 -13.16 -0.18
CA ASP A 596 4.50 -12.59 0.77
C ASP A 596 4.27 -13.54 1.95
N VAL A 597 3.93 -12.96 3.11
CA VAL A 597 3.62 -13.69 4.33
C VAL A 597 2.20 -13.34 4.77
N LEU A 598 1.37 -14.37 4.89
CA LEU A 598 0.00 -14.27 5.38
C LEU A 598 -0.02 -14.59 6.87
N HIS A 599 -0.45 -13.63 7.70
CA HIS A 599 -0.59 -13.83 9.13
C HIS A 599 -1.94 -14.46 9.46
N LEU A 600 -1.97 -15.25 10.54
CA LEU A 600 -3.18 -15.84 11.09
C LEU A 600 -3.58 -15.13 12.38
N ASN A 601 -4.87 -15.09 12.69
CA ASN A 601 -5.30 -14.59 14.00
C ASN A 601 -4.78 -15.51 15.12
N PRO A 602 -4.55 -14.96 16.34
CA PRO A 602 -3.97 -15.72 17.45
C PRO A 602 -4.75 -17.00 17.77
N PRO A 603 -4.10 -18.09 18.23
CA PRO A 603 -4.76 -19.36 18.55
C PRO A 603 -5.97 -19.24 19.50
N ALA A 604 -5.95 -18.28 20.42
CA ALA A 604 -7.05 -18.01 21.35
C ALA A 604 -8.36 -17.56 20.68
N SER A 605 -8.29 -17.07 19.43
CA SER A 605 -9.46 -16.64 18.64
C SER A 605 -10.10 -17.77 17.82
N ARG A 606 -9.48 -18.97 17.78
CA ARG A 606 -9.94 -20.05 16.92
C ARG A 606 -11.27 -20.65 17.43
N PRO A 607 -12.35 -20.62 16.64
CA PRO A 607 -13.62 -21.24 17.02
C PRO A 607 -13.49 -22.76 17.12
N PRO A 608 -14.40 -23.50 17.79
CA PRO A 608 -14.43 -24.95 17.70
C PRO A 608 -14.70 -25.38 16.24
N LEU A 609 -14.14 -26.52 15.82
CA LEU A 609 -14.51 -27.11 14.53
C LEU A 609 -15.98 -27.57 14.59
N PRO A 610 -16.75 -27.34 13.51
CA PRO A 610 -18.12 -27.82 13.45
C PRO A 610 -18.15 -29.35 13.34
N ASP A 611 -19.27 -29.94 13.73
CA ASP A 611 -19.59 -31.31 13.34
C ASP A 611 -19.71 -31.37 11.80
N PRO A 612 -19.10 -32.35 11.10
CA PRO A 612 -19.28 -32.53 9.66
C PRO A 612 -20.75 -32.51 9.20
N GLU A 613 -21.69 -32.94 10.03
CA GLU A 613 -23.13 -32.91 9.72
C GLU A 613 -23.78 -31.52 9.93
N ALA A 614 -23.12 -30.61 10.65
CA ALA A 614 -23.66 -29.28 10.95
C ALA A 614 -23.59 -28.30 9.77
N VAL A 615 -22.68 -28.51 8.81
CA VAL A 615 -22.61 -27.72 7.56
C VAL A 615 -23.60 -28.30 6.55
N THR A 616 -24.89 -28.04 6.81
CA THR A 616 -26.02 -28.70 6.11
C THR A 616 -26.30 -28.18 4.70
N ALA A 617 -25.86 -26.96 4.37
CA ALA A 617 -26.05 -26.42 3.02
C ALA A 617 -25.22 -27.24 2.03
N ALA A 618 -25.81 -27.68 0.91
CA ALA A 618 -25.06 -28.35 -0.15
C ALA A 618 -24.09 -27.36 -0.85
N PRO A 619 -22.99 -27.86 -1.46
CA PRO A 619 -22.15 -27.05 -2.32
C PRO A 619 -22.98 -26.38 -3.40
N ALA A 620 -22.58 -25.17 -3.79
CA ALA A 620 -23.25 -24.49 -4.89
C ALA A 620 -23.08 -25.31 -6.19
N PRO A 621 -24.16 -25.63 -6.92
CA PRO A 621 -24.03 -26.36 -8.17
C PRO A 621 -23.36 -25.48 -9.21
N LEU A 622 -22.27 -25.98 -9.81
CA LEU A 622 -21.51 -25.29 -10.85
C LEU A 622 -21.77 -25.92 -12.22
N THR A 623 -21.88 -25.09 -13.24
CA THR A 623 -22.26 -25.49 -14.61
C THR A 623 -21.51 -24.64 -15.64
N ARG A 624 -21.61 -25.01 -16.92
CA ARG A 624 -21.17 -24.19 -18.07
C ARG A 624 -22.35 -23.50 -18.76
N GLU A 625 -23.58 -23.88 -18.38
CA GLU A 625 -24.84 -23.32 -18.86
C GLU A 625 -25.63 -22.79 -17.66
N TRP A 626 -25.71 -21.48 -17.53
CA TRP A 626 -26.24 -20.78 -16.36
C TRP A 626 -27.59 -20.14 -16.66
N GLU A 627 -28.54 -20.36 -15.76
CA GLU A 627 -29.77 -19.57 -15.64
C GLU A 627 -29.59 -18.63 -14.46
N ILE A 628 -29.68 -17.32 -14.70
CA ILE A 628 -29.45 -16.26 -13.70
C ILE A 628 -30.72 -15.43 -13.53
N GLY A 629 -31.24 -15.42 -12.30
CA GLY A 629 -32.39 -14.61 -11.93
C GLY A 629 -32.02 -13.13 -11.79
N VAL A 630 -32.75 -12.26 -12.48
CA VAL A 630 -32.51 -10.81 -12.47
C VAL A 630 -33.75 -10.02 -12.09
N VAL A 631 -33.55 -8.87 -11.47
CA VAL A 631 -34.58 -7.91 -11.11
C VAL A 631 -34.62 -6.83 -12.19
N TYR A 632 -35.79 -6.63 -12.80
CA TYR A 632 -35.98 -5.69 -13.90
C TYR A 632 -35.91 -4.22 -13.44
N GLY A 633 -35.12 -3.41 -14.16
CA GLY A 633 -34.79 -2.01 -13.88
C GLY A 633 -33.28 -1.76 -13.69
N PRO A 634 -32.82 -0.49 -13.69
CA PRO A 634 -33.63 0.73 -13.72
C PRO A 634 -34.03 1.24 -15.12
N HIS A 635 -33.23 0.97 -16.15
CA HIS A 635 -33.34 1.58 -17.47
C HIS A 635 -33.94 0.61 -18.50
N GLY A 636 -35.21 0.28 -18.33
CA GLY A 636 -35.95 -0.64 -19.21
C GLY A 636 -36.62 0.01 -20.43
N ALA A 637 -37.49 -0.74 -21.10
CA ALA A 637 -38.42 -0.26 -22.10
C ALA A 637 -39.64 0.41 -21.43
N PRO A 638 -40.27 1.40 -22.08
CA PRO A 638 -40.03 1.90 -23.44
C PRO A 638 -39.06 3.09 -23.54
N ASP A 639 -38.44 3.51 -22.43
CA ASP A 639 -37.69 4.78 -22.36
C ASP A 639 -36.34 4.72 -23.09
N PHE A 640 -35.62 3.61 -22.90
CA PHE A 640 -34.27 3.40 -23.43
C PHE A 640 -34.20 2.23 -24.41
N PHE A 641 -34.99 1.19 -24.15
CA PHE A 641 -35.08 -0.02 -24.95
C PHE A 641 -36.47 -0.14 -25.59
N GLN A 642 -36.57 -0.83 -26.72
CA GLN A 642 -37.87 -1.24 -27.27
C GLN A 642 -38.39 -2.47 -26.50
N ASP A 643 -39.71 -2.73 -26.55
CA ASP A 643 -40.31 -3.92 -25.92
C ASP A 643 -39.65 -5.23 -26.40
N ASP A 644 -39.28 -5.30 -27.69
CA ASP A 644 -38.61 -6.47 -28.28
C ASP A 644 -37.15 -6.60 -27.80
N ASP A 645 -36.47 -5.50 -27.48
CA ASP A 645 -35.10 -5.56 -26.94
C ASP A 645 -35.09 -6.18 -25.55
N ILE A 646 -36.13 -5.93 -24.76
CA ILE A 646 -36.30 -6.58 -23.46
C ILE A 646 -36.68 -8.05 -23.65
N ALA A 647 -37.47 -8.41 -24.67
CA ALA A 647 -37.72 -9.82 -24.98
C ALA A 647 -36.41 -10.55 -25.31
N ASP A 648 -35.59 -9.97 -26.19
CA ASP A 648 -34.28 -10.52 -26.58
C ASP A 648 -33.32 -10.64 -25.39
N LEU A 649 -33.39 -9.72 -24.42
CA LEU A 649 -32.60 -9.80 -23.18
C LEU A 649 -32.85 -11.12 -22.41
N PHE A 650 -34.10 -11.56 -22.35
CA PHE A 650 -34.51 -12.74 -21.58
C PHE A 650 -34.53 -14.04 -22.42
N ASP A 651 -34.79 -13.95 -23.72
CA ASP A 651 -34.83 -15.11 -24.62
C ASP A 651 -33.44 -15.57 -25.09
N ALA A 652 -32.50 -14.63 -25.23
CA ALA A 652 -31.19 -14.93 -25.78
C ALA A 652 -30.29 -15.73 -24.82
N THR A 653 -29.40 -16.52 -25.42
CA THR A 653 -28.28 -17.14 -24.72
C THR A 653 -27.01 -16.33 -25.01
N TYR A 654 -26.49 -15.71 -23.96
CA TYR A 654 -25.24 -14.96 -23.99
C TYR A 654 -24.05 -15.88 -23.80
N GLU A 655 -22.89 -15.49 -24.32
CA GLU A 655 -21.62 -16.16 -24.06
C GLU A 655 -20.67 -15.25 -23.27
N VAL A 656 -20.03 -15.80 -22.23
CA VAL A 656 -19.05 -15.06 -21.43
C VAL A 656 -17.78 -14.82 -22.23
N HIS A 657 -17.43 -13.55 -22.40
CA HIS A 657 -16.24 -13.12 -23.13
C HIS A 657 -14.96 -13.22 -22.26
N PHE A 658 -13.80 -13.45 -22.87
CA PHE A 658 -12.52 -13.60 -22.14
C PHE A 658 -12.08 -12.32 -21.41
N ASN A 659 -12.52 -11.16 -21.87
CA ASN A 659 -12.24 -9.86 -21.25
C ASN A 659 -13.16 -9.58 -20.03
N SER A 660 -13.14 -10.51 -19.08
CA SER A 660 -13.95 -10.52 -17.85
C SER A 660 -13.05 -10.56 -16.62
N ALA A 661 -13.39 -9.78 -15.59
CA ALA A 661 -12.59 -9.64 -14.36
C ALA A 661 -13.49 -9.30 -13.17
N ARG A 662 -12.90 -9.02 -12.00
CA ARG A 662 -13.65 -8.57 -10.81
C ARG A 662 -14.39 -7.24 -11.01
N THR A 663 -13.95 -6.41 -11.96
CA THR A 663 -14.66 -5.19 -12.38
C THR A 663 -15.97 -5.48 -13.11
N GLY A 664 -16.09 -6.66 -13.74
CA GLY A 664 -17.30 -7.12 -14.38
C GLY A 664 -17.07 -8.22 -15.41
N VAL A 665 -18.14 -8.96 -15.72
CA VAL A 665 -18.18 -10.09 -16.64
C VAL A 665 -18.80 -9.67 -17.96
N ARG A 666 -17.98 -9.58 -19.01
CA ARG A 666 -18.39 -9.15 -20.35
C ARG A 666 -19.15 -10.28 -21.04
N LEU A 667 -20.21 -9.94 -21.77
CA LEU A 667 -21.07 -10.88 -22.47
C LEU A 667 -21.14 -10.58 -23.97
N MET A 668 -21.18 -11.64 -24.78
CA MET A 668 -21.50 -11.60 -26.21
C MET A 668 -22.93 -12.06 -26.40
N GLY A 669 -23.74 -11.28 -27.11
CA GLY A 669 -25.16 -11.54 -27.30
C GLY A 669 -25.79 -10.62 -28.35
N PRO A 670 -27.13 -10.57 -28.43
CA PRO A 670 -27.83 -9.72 -29.39
C PRO A 670 -27.57 -8.23 -29.15
N THR A 671 -27.50 -7.47 -30.23
CA THR A 671 -27.38 -6.01 -30.22
C THR A 671 -28.75 -5.37 -30.04
N PRO A 672 -28.92 -4.41 -29.09
CA PRO A 672 -30.18 -3.71 -28.91
C PRO A 672 -30.58 -2.83 -30.11
N ARG A 673 -31.88 -2.66 -30.36
CA ARG A 673 -32.40 -1.76 -31.40
C ARG A 673 -32.62 -0.33 -30.92
N TRP A 674 -32.65 -0.10 -29.60
CA TRP A 674 -32.77 1.20 -28.93
C TRP A 674 -34.11 1.93 -29.18
N ALA A 675 -34.70 2.52 -28.13
CA ALA A 675 -35.92 3.35 -28.26
C ALA A 675 -35.64 4.79 -28.74
N ARG A 676 -34.37 5.12 -28.90
CA ARG A 676 -33.84 6.48 -29.08
C ARG A 676 -32.66 6.45 -30.04
N THR A 677 -32.40 7.58 -30.67
CA THR A 677 -31.44 7.70 -31.78
C THR A 677 -30.04 8.11 -31.33
N ASP A 678 -29.91 8.78 -30.18
CA ASP A 678 -28.66 9.11 -29.50
C ASP A 678 -28.91 9.44 -28.02
N GLY A 679 -27.84 9.78 -27.28
CA GLY A 679 -27.91 10.20 -25.89
C GLY A 679 -27.76 11.70 -25.63
N GLY A 680 -27.89 12.54 -26.67
CA GLY A 680 -27.78 13.99 -26.54
C GLY A 680 -26.44 14.44 -25.95
N GLU A 681 -26.47 15.38 -24.99
CA GLU A 681 -25.27 15.95 -24.34
C GLU A 681 -24.47 14.93 -23.51
N ALA A 682 -25.06 13.77 -23.19
CA ALA A 682 -24.38 12.70 -22.46
C ALA A 682 -23.50 11.81 -23.35
N GLY A 683 -23.72 11.83 -24.67
CA GLY A 683 -22.96 11.04 -25.64
C GLY A 683 -23.78 10.66 -26.87
N LEU A 684 -23.07 10.31 -27.95
CA LEU A 684 -23.68 10.02 -29.24
C LEU A 684 -24.34 8.65 -29.34
N HIS A 685 -23.99 7.70 -28.47
CA HIS A 685 -24.58 6.38 -28.51
C HIS A 685 -25.93 6.39 -27.79
N PRO A 686 -26.99 5.72 -28.31
CA PRO A 686 -28.30 5.69 -27.67
C PRO A 686 -28.30 5.18 -26.22
N SER A 687 -27.33 4.30 -25.89
CA SER A 687 -27.13 3.78 -24.54
C SER A 687 -26.55 4.78 -23.54
N ASN A 688 -26.05 5.93 -24.02
CA ASN A 688 -25.45 6.94 -23.14
C ASN A 688 -26.52 7.66 -22.29
N LEU A 689 -26.20 7.89 -21.02
CA LEU A 689 -26.98 8.72 -20.10
C LEU A 689 -26.05 9.64 -19.31
N HIS A 690 -26.60 10.70 -18.72
CA HIS A 690 -25.84 11.55 -17.80
C HIS A 690 -25.44 10.75 -16.57
N ASP A 691 -24.14 10.73 -16.27
CA ASP A 691 -23.54 9.73 -15.39
C ASP A 691 -24.30 9.58 -14.05
N ASN A 692 -24.66 8.34 -13.73
CA ASN A 692 -25.40 7.96 -12.53
C ASN A 692 -24.73 6.77 -11.84
N ALA A 693 -25.18 6.47 -10.63
CA ALA A 693 -24.60 5.40 -9.83
C ALA A 693 -25.15 4.04 -10.28
N TYR A 694 -24.26 3.07 -10.41
CA TYR A 694 -24.60 1.68 -10.67
C TYR A 694 -24.78 0.87 -9.40
N ALA A 695 -25.47 -0.26 -9.53
CA ALA A 695 -25.51 -1.29 -8.50
C ALA A 695 -24.58 -2.45 -8.89
N VAL A 696 -23.97 -3.11 -7.90
CA VAL A 696 -23.25 -4.37 -8.12
C VAL A 696 -24.22 -5.39 -8.70
N GLY A 697 -23.79 -6.09 -9.76
CA GLY A 697 -24.62 -7.03 -10.52
C GLY A 697 -25.50 -6.39 -11.59
N ALA A 698 -25.43 -5.07 -11.81
CA ALA A 698 -26.15 -4.43 -12.92
C ALA A 698 -25.64 -4.96 -14.28
N ILE A 699 -26.58 -5.22 -15.20
CA ILE A 699 -26.26 -5.53 -16.60
C ILE A 699 -26.13 -4.21 -17.33
N ASP A 700 -24.91 -3.74 -17.53
CA ASP A 700 -24.59 -2.44 -18.10
C ASP A 700 -24.28 -2.54 -19.60
N PHE A 701 -24.93 -1.71 -20.42
CA PHE A 701 -24.75 -1.68 -21.88
C PHE A 701 -23.76 -0.59 -22.30
N THR A 702 -22.47 -0.93 -22.23
CA THR A 702 -21.37 -0.05 -22.68
C THR A 702 -21.32 -0.01 -24.21
N GLY A 703 -22.17 0.81 -24.82
CA GLY A 703 -22.49 0.71 -26.23
C GLY A 703 -23.48 -0.43 -26.49
N ASP A 704 -23.18 -1.30 -27.45
CA ASP A 704 -24.04 -2.41 -27.86
C ASP A 704 -23.75 -3.74 -27.16
N MET A 705 -22.69 -3.80 -26.34
CA MET A 705 -22.28 -5.02 -25.65
C MET A 705 -22.52 -4.94 -24.14
N PRO A 706 -23.25 -5.91 -23.54
CA PRO A 706 -23.50 -5.92 -22.11
C PRO A 706 -22.29 -6.40 -21.28
N ILE A 707 -22.21 -5.91 -20.05
CA ILE A 707 -21.31 -6.38 -18.99
C ILE A 707 -22.07 -6.46 -17.67
N ILE A 708 -21.91 -7.56 -16.93
CA ILE A 708 -22.38 -7.65 -15.55
C ILE A 708 -21.35 -6.95 -14.67
N LEU A 709 -21.72 -5.87 -13.98
CA LEU A 709 -20.81 -5.14 -13.10
C LEU A 709 -20.48 -5.96 -11.85
N GLY A 710 -19.19 -6.17 -11.60
CA GLY A 710 -18.71 -6.96 -10.48
C GLY A 710 -18.51 -6.14 -9.20
N PRO A 711 -18.06 -6.77 -8.10
CA PRO A 711 -17.83 -6.10 -6.83
C PRO A 711 -16.69 -5.08 -6.85
N ASP A 712 -15.76 -5.16 -7.82
CA ASP A 712 -14.73 -4.12 -8.07
C ASP A 712 -15.14 -3.18 -9.22
N GLY A 713 -16.42 -3.22 -9.62
CA GLY A 713 -16.96 -2.44 -10.72
C GLY A 713 -16.99 -0.93 -10.46
N PRO A 714 -17.18 -0.12 -11.51
CA PRO A 714 -17.26 1.32 -11.39
C PRO A 714 -18.51 1.76 -10.62
N SER A 715 -18.40 2.88 -9.90
CA SER A 715 -19.52 3.48 -9.16
C SER A 715 -20.44 4.30 -10.05
N LEU A 716 -19.96 5.45 -10.52
CA LEU A 716 -20.61 6.29 -11.50
C LEU A 716 -20.25 5.84 -12.91
N GLY A 717 -21.23 5.90 -13.80
CA GLY A 717 -20.99 5.81 -15.24
C GLY A 717 -22.18 6.25 -16.07
N GLY A 718 -21.95 6.36 -17.37
CA GLY A 718 -22.85 7.02 -18.32
C GLY A 718 -23.56 6.09 -19.29
N PHE A 719 -23.96 4.90 -18.86
CA PHE A 719 -24.62 3.88 -19.68
C PHE A 719 -25.87 3.30 -19.00
N VAL A 720 -26.83 2.84 -19.80
CA VAL A 720 -28.09 2.27 -19.33
C VAL A 720 -27.94 0.82 -18.83
N CYS A 721 -28.80 0.44 -17.87
CA CYS A 721 -28.86 -0.90 -17.29
C CYS A 721 -30.31 -1.37 -17.23
N PRO A 722 -30.74 -2.36 -18.06
CA PRO A 722 -32.13 -2.81 -18.05
C PRO A 722 -32.48 -3.74 -16.88
N ALA A 723 -31.50 -4.39 -16.25
CA ALA A 723 -31.72 -5.30 -15.13
C ALA A 723 -30.50 -5.37 -14.19
N VAL A 724 -30.71 -5.86 -12.97
CA VAL A 724 -29.68 -6.14 -11.96
C VAL A 724 -29.84 -7.57 -11.46
N ILE A 725 -28.75 -8.34 -11.34
CA ILE A 725 -28.80 -9.69 -10.78
C ILE A 725 -29.39 -9.64 -9.36
N ALA A 726 -30.37 -10.51 -9.10
CA ALA A 726 -31.00 -10.59 -7.79
C ALA A 726 -29.99 -10.96 -6.71
N ARG A 727 -30.15 -10.44 -5.49
CA ARG A 727 -29.16 -10.61 -4.40
C ARG A 727 -28.72 -12.06 -4.21
N ASP A 728 -29.68 -12.98 -4.11
CA ASP A 728 -29.40 -14.40 -3.83
C ASP A 728 -28.82 -15.16 -5.05
N GLU A 729 -28.75 -14.49 -6.21
CA GLU A 729 -28.23 -14.99 -7.47
C GLU A 729 -26.85 -14.40 -7.81
N GLN A 730 -26.43 -13.32 -7.14
CA GLN A 730 -25.20 -12.58 -7.44
C GLN A 730 -23.95 -13.46 -7.40
N TRP A 731 -23.92 -14.46 -6.51
CA TRP A 731 -22.79 -15.39 -6.38
C TRP A 731 -22.45 -16.13 -7.69
N LYS A 732 -23.44 -16.35 -8.57
CA LYS A 732 -23.23 -17.02 -9.87
C LYS A 732 -22.25 -16.24 -10.75
N MET A 733 -22.25 -14.91 -10.66
CA MET A 733 -21.34 -14.06 -11.46
C MET A 733 -19.87 -14.36 -11.16
N GLY A 734 -19.55 -14.71 -9.91
CA GLY A 734 -18.19 -15.06 -9.48
C GLY A 734 -17.67 -16.38 -10.05
N GLN A 735 -18.58 -17.24 -10.53
CA GLN A 735 -18.26 -18.54 -11.11
C GLN A 735 -18.30 -18.57 -12.64
N LEU A 736 -18.74 -17.47 -13.28
CA LEU A 736 -18.73 -17.36 -14.74
C LEU A 736 -17.30 -17.40 -15.27
N LYS A 737 -17.08 -18.29 -16.23
CA LYS A 737 -15.80 -18.53 -16.90
C LYS A 737 -15.95 -18.25 -18.40
N PRO A 738 -14.91 -17.77 -19.11
CA PRO A 738 -14.98 -17.57 -20.55
C PRO A 738 -15.52 -18.79 -21.31
N GLY A 739 -16.39 -18.53 -22.27
CA GLY A 739 -17.13 -19.53 -23.04
C GLY A 739 -18.35 -20.14 -22.34
N ASP A 740 -18.66 -19.78 -21.08
CA ASP A 740 -19.92 -20.17 -20.44
C ASP A 740 -21.11 -19.57 -21.19
N LYS A 741 -22.23 -20.30 -21.21
CA LYS A 741 -23.52 -19.83 -21.71
C LYS A 741 -24.37 -19.32 -20.57
N VAL A 742 -24.98 -18.14 -20.74
CA VAL A 742 -25.81 -17.48 -19.71
C VAL A 742 -27.16 -17.10 -20.32
N ARG A 743 -28.24 -17.45 -19.64
CA ARG A 743 -29.58 -16.92 -19.90
C ARG A 743 -30.09 -16.21 -18.65
N PHE A 744 -30.75 -15.06 -18.85
CA PHE A 744 -31.38 -14.32 -17.79
C PHE A 744 -32.87 -14.66 -17.74
N HIS A 745 -33.42 -14.74 -16.54
CA HIS A 745 -34.88 -14.80 -16.36
C HIS A 745 -35.33 -13.78 -15.31
N PRO A 746 -36.50 -13.14 -15.51
CA PRO A 746 -36.99 -12.13 -14.60
C PRO A 746 -37.45 -12.76 -13.29
N LEU A 747 -37.10 -12.14 -12.16
CA LEU A 747 -37.64 -12.47 -10.85
C LEU A 747 -38.59 -11.36 -10.37
N PRO A 748 -39.89 -11.64 -10.24
CA PRO A 748 -40.87 -10.62 -9.89
C PRO A 748 -40.68 -10.09 -8.46
N ARG A 749 -41.08 -8.83 -8.24
CA ARG A 749 -41.20 -8.20 -6.92
C ARG A 749 -42.62 -7.70 -6.71
N PRO A 750 -43.60 -8.59 -6.46
CA PRO A 750 -45.02 -8.23 -6.46
C PRO A 750 -45.44 -7.26 -5.35
N ARG A 751 -44.59 -7.05 -4.34
CA ARG A 751 -44.81 -6.06 -3.28
C ARG A 751 -44.42 -4.64 -3.69
N ASP A 752 -43.69 -4.49 -4.78
CA ASP A 752 -43.28 -3.19 -5.27
C ASP A 752 -44.44 -2.49 -5.98
N PRO A 753 -44.59 -1.17 -5.80
CA PRO A 753 -45.56 -0.40 -6.57
C PRO A 753 -45.17 -0.37 -8.06
N VAL A 754 -46.17 -0.16 -8.91
CA VAL A 754 -46.03 0.00 -10.36
C VAL A 754 -46.64 1.34 -10.73
N ALA A 755 -45.80 2.27 -11.22
CA ALA A 755 -46.23 3.64 -11.55
C ALA A 755 -45.92 4.05 -13.01
N GLY A 756 -45.25 3.19 -13.78
CA GLY A 756 -44.97 3.40 -15.19
C GLY A 756 -45.51 2.27 -16.09
N PRO A 757 -45.24 2.34 -17.40
CA PRO A 757 -45.62 1.28 -18.34
C PRO A 757 -44.93 -0.04 -17.98
N ALA A 758 -45.68 -1.13 -18.08
CA ALA A 758 -45.15 -2.47 -17.98
C ALA A 758 -44.71 -2.96 -19.36
N VAL A 759 -43.65 -3.76 -19.39
CA VAL A 759 -43.18 -4.38 -20.64
C VAL A 759 -44.18 -5.43 -21.09
N LYS A 760 -44.63 -5.34 -22.34
CA LYS A 760 -45.66 -6.25 -22.87
C LYS A 760 -45.13 -7.65 -23.16
N SER A 761 -43.90 -7.74 -23.66
CA SER A 761 -43.25 -8.99 -24.02
C SER A 761 -42.94 -9.87 -22.81
N VAL A 762 -42.72 -9.26 -21.63
CA VAL A 762 -42.36 -9.97 -20.39
C VAL A 762 -43.22 -9.45 -19.21
N PRO A 763 -44.50 -9.83 -19.14
CA PRO A 763 -45.46 -9.25 -18.18
C PRO A 763 -45.08 -9.44 -16.71
N GLU A 764 -44.38 -10.53 -16.41
CA GLU A 764 -43.89 -10.87 -15.07
C GLU A 764 -42.82 -9.91 -14.53
N ALA A 765 -42.11 -9.19 -15.41
CA ALA A 765 -41.14 -8.17 -15.01
C ALA A 765 -41.82 -6.86 -14.52
N ALA A 766 -43.10 -6.65 -14.87
CA ALA A 766 -43.88 -5.43 -14.59
C ALA A 766 -43.18 -4.14 -15.09
N SER A 767 -43.15 -3.07 -14.29
CA SER A 767 -42.46 -1.80 -14.62
C SER A 767 -41.22 -1.61 -13.73
N PRO A 768 -40.15 -0.97 -14.25
CA PRO A 768 -39.03 -0.54 -13.43
C PRO A 768 -39.32 0.78 -12.71
N ILE A 769 -40.38 1.52 -13.09
CA ILE A 769 -40.80 2.78 -12.47
C ILE A 769 -41.75 2.49 -11.32
N LEU A 770 -41.29 2.78 -10.11
CA LEU A 770 -41.95 2.48 -8.84
C LEU A 770 -42.87 3.62 -8.39
N ALA A 771 -42.45 4.85 -8.65
CA ALA A 771 -43.23 6.06 -8.39
C ALA A 771 -42.77 7.16 -9.36
N GLN A 772 -43.66 8.09 -9.67
CA GLN A 772 -43.36 9.28 -10.45
C GLN A 772 -44.10 10.48 -9.87
N ARG A 773 -43.46 11.64 -9.93
CA ARG A 773 -44.02 12.90 -9.46
C ARG A 773 -43.83 14.00 -10.50
N ASP A 774 -44.94 14.56 -10.98
CA ASP A 774 -44.97 15.63 -11.97
C ASP A 774 -45.63 16.93 -11.43
N ASP A 775 -46.10 16.92 -10.17
CA ASP A 775 -46.79 18.06 -9.52
C ASP A 775 -45.83 19.01 -8.77
N GLY A 776 -44.52 18.74 -8.81
CA GLY A 776 -43.46 19.55 -8.19
C GLY A 776 -42.74 20.47 -9.17
N PRO A 777 -41.79 21.30 -8.69
CA PRO A 777 -40.99 22.20 -9.55
C PRO A 777 -40.09 21.44 -10.53
N VAL A 778 -39.73 20.20 -10.20
CA VAL A 778 -38.93 19.29 -11.03
C VAL A 778 -39.64 17.94 -11.06
N ARG A 779 -39.73 17.33 -12.24
CA ARG A 779 -40.22 15.95 -12.39
C ARG A 779 -39.29 14.97 -11.67
N VAL A 780 -39.83 14.05 -10.88
CA VAL A 780 -39.04 13.03 -10.15
C VAL A 780 -39.50 11.64 -10.52
N VAL A 781 -38.57 10.76 -10.88
CA VAL A 781 -38.84 9.35 -11.20
C VAL A 781 -38.06 8.45 -10.26
N TYR A 782 -38.76 7.52 -9.60
CA TYR A 782 -38.17 6.54 -8.70
C TYR A 782 -38.12 5.19 -9.40
N ARG A 783 -36.91 4.69 -9.65
CA ARG A 783 -36.65 3.45 -10.40
C ARG A 783 -36.09 2.36 -9.51
N ARG A 784 -36.56 1.13 -9.74
CA ARG A 784 -36.00 -0.08 -9.14
C ARG A 784 -34.58 -0.29 -9.66
N GLN A 785 -33.62 -0.51 -8.77
CA GLN A 785 -32.23 -0.80 -9.15
C GLN A 785 -31.73 -2.04 -8.38
N GLY A 786 -32.33 -3.20 -8.66
CA GLY A 786 -32.07 -4.44 -7.92
C GLY A 786 -32.85 -4.54 -6.60
N ASP A 787 -32.38 -5.40 -5.69
CA ASP A 787 -33.04 -5.68 -4.41
C ASP A 787 -32.79 -4.61 -3.34
N ASP A 788 -31.56 -4.10 -3.29
CA ASP A 788 -31.09 -3.26 -2.19
C ASP A 788 -30.69 -1.84 -2.66
N ASN A 789 -31.04 -1.45 -3.90
CA ASN A 789 -30.85 -0.08 -4.37
C ASN A 789 -32.12 0.52 -5.00
N LEU A 790 -32.23 1.85 -4.87
CA LEU A 790 -33.26 2.68 -5.46
C LEU A 790 -32.59 3.86 -6.19
N LEU A 791 -32.94 4.08 -7.45
CA LEU A 791 -32.44 5.22 -8.23
C LEU A 791 -33.53 6.30 -8.34
N VAL A 792 -33.21 7.52 -7.93
CA VAL A 792 -34.07 8.70 -8.06
C VAL A 792 -33.52 9.58 -9.18
N GLU A 793 -34.33 9.93 -10.16
CA GLU A 793 -33.95 10.75 -11.31
C GLU A 793 -34.75 12.05 -11.38
N PHE A 794 -34.09 13.17 -11.70
CA PHE A 794 -34.67 14.52 -11.67
C PHE A 794 -34.73 15.16 -13.05
N GLY A 795 -35.89 15.68 -13.44
CA GLY A 795 -36.10 16.47 -14.66
C GLY A 795 -35.90 15.69 -15.95
N ASP A 796 -35.67 16.40 -17.06
CA ASP A 796 -35.35 15.80 -18.35
C ASP A 796 -33.86 15.40 -18.41
N MET A 797 -33.48 14.60 -19.41
CA MET A 797 -32.09 14.17 -19.63
C MET A 797 -31.27 15.31 -20.25
N THR A 798 -30.93 16.30 -19.42
CA THR A 798 -30.14 17.49 -19.79
C THR A 798 -29.08 17.78 -18.72
N LEU A 799 -28.00 18.46 -19.11
CA LEU A 799 -27.01 18.96 -18.16
C LEU A 799 -27.50 20.27 -17.53
N ASP A 800 -28.18 20.16 -16.38
CA ASP A 800 -28.67 21.28 -15.60
C ASP A 800 -28.19 21.21 -14.14
N ILE A 801 -27.52 22.28 -13.70
CA ILE A 801 -26.98 22.40 -12.33
C ILE A 801 -28.11 22.45 -11.30
N ALA A 802 -29.30 22.95 -11.63
CA ALA A 802 -30.46 22.91 -10.73
C ALA A 802 -30.87 21.47 -10.38
N LEU A 803 -30.85 20.57 -11.36
CA LEU A 803 -31.15 19.15 -11.15
C LEU A 803 -30.09 18.50 -10.25
N ARG A 804 -28.82 18.86 -10.45
CA ARG A 804 -27.74 18.39 -9.57
C ARG A 804 -27.89 18.89 -8.13
N LEU A 805 -28.26 20.14 -7.94
CA LEU A 805 -28.55 20.70 -6.62
C LEU A 805 -29.74 20.00 -5.97
N ARG A 806 -30.80 19.70 -6.72
CA ARG A 806 -31.95 18.95 -6.20
C ARG A 806 -31.51 17.56 -5.68
N ALA A 807 -30.65 16.86 -6.42
CA ALA A 807 -30.07 15.59 -5.96
C ALA A 807 -29.22 15.76 -4.69
N HIS A 808 -28.45 16.86 -4.56
CA HIS A 808 -27.68 17.17 -3.35
C HIS A 808 -28.59 17.43 -2.15
N LEU A 809 -29.62 18.25 -2.32
CA LEU A 809 -30.59 18.57 -1.28
C LEU A 809 -31.32 17.33 -0.80
N LEU A 810 -31.74 16.46 -1.72
CA LEU A 810 -32.35 15.18 -1.33
C LEU A 810 -31.36 14.31 -0.53
N ALA A 811 -30.11 14.20 -0.99
CA ALA A 811 -29.08 13.42 -0.27
C ALA A 811 -28.86 13.95 1.15
N ALA A 812 -28.68 15.25 1.31
CA ALA A 812 -28.48 15.89 2.61
C ALA A 812 -29.68 15.68 3.55
N ALA A 813 -30.90 15.83 3.03
CA ALA A 813 -32.12 15.64 3.82
C ALA A 813 -32.36 14.16 4.20
N VAL A 814 -32.01 13.21 3.33
CA VAL A 814 -32.07 11.78 3.64
C VAL A 814 -31.05 11.40 4.72
N GLU A 815 -29.84 11.96 4.64
CA GLU A 815 -28.82 11.77 5.67
C GLU A 815 -29.28 12.32 7.03
N GLU A 816 -29.90 13.51 7.05
CA GLU A 816 -30.49 14.09 8.26
C GLU A 816 -31.65 13.25 8.82
N ALA A 817 -32.46 12.65 7.94
CA ALA A 817 -33.58 11.79 8.34
C ALA A 817 -33.15 10.49 9.02
N LYS A 818 -31.87 10.08 8.90
CA LYS A 818 -31.28 8.88 9.53
C LYS A 818 -32.13 7.62 9.31
N ILE A 819 -32.46 7.36 8.05
CA ILE A 819 -33.27 6.20 7.67
C ILE A 819 -32.56 4.90 8.10
N PRO A 820 -33.21 4.02 8.89
CA PRO A 820 -32.62 2.75 9.29
C PRO A 820 -32.23 1.88 8.09
N GLY A 821 -31.05 1.26 8.15
CA GLY A 821 -30.53 0.40 7.10
C GLY A 821 -29.96 1.12 5.88
N LEU A 822 -29.89 2.46 5.86
CA LEU A 822 -29.19 3.19 4.79
C LEU A 822 -27.68 2.88 4.84
N ILE A 823 -27.10 2.54 3.68
CA ILE A 823 -25.68 2.18 3.53
C ILE A 823 -24.93 3.27 2.76
N ASP A 824 -25.33 3.59 1.53
CA ASP A 824 -24.69 4.62 0.70
C ASP A 824 -25.73 5.57 0.09
N LEU A 825 -25.31 6.83 -0.10
CA LEU A 825 -25.99 7.83 -0.91
C LEU A 825 -25.03 8.29 -2.01
N THR A 826 -25.30 7.91 -3.26
CA THR A 826 -24.40 8.19 -4.38
C THR A 826 -25.06 9.16 -5.37
N PRO A 827 -24.68 10.45 -5.36
CA PRO A 827 -25.21 11.42 -6.30
C PRO A 827 -24.57 11.25 -7.68
N GLY A 828 -25.41 11.16 -8.70
CA GLY A 828 -25.02 11.33 -10.10
C GLY A 828 -25.20 12.77 -10.56
N ILE A 829 -25.17 13.00 -11.88
CA ILE A 829 -25.35 14.34 -12.47
C ILE A 829 -26.75 14.89 -12.20
N ARG A 830 -27.79 14.07 -12.42
CA ARG A 830 -29.21 14.43 -12.25
C ARG A 830 -29.99 13.33 -11.53
N SER A 831 -29.30 12.60 -10.67
CA SER A 831 -29.87 11.45 -9.98
C SER A 831 -29.25 11.26 -8.60
N LEU A 832 -29.92 10.49 -7.75
CA LEU A 832 -29.41 10.00 -6.48
C LEU A 832 -29.72 8.51 -6.37
N GLN A 833 -28.69 7.69 -6.15
CA GLN A 833 -28.89 6.31 -5.74
C GLN A 833 -28.88 6.21 -4.21
N LEU A 834 -29.82 5.44 -3.69
CA LEU A 834 -29.85 5.00 -2.30
C LEU A 834 -29.55 3.51 -2.26
N HIS A 835 -28.45 3.13 -1.61
CA HIS A 835 -28.12 1.76 -1.27
C HIS A 835 -28.54 1.50 0.18
N TYR A 836 -29.37 0.49 0.42
CA TYR A 836 -29.96 0.24 1.72
C TYR A 836 -30.20 -1.25 1.96
N ASP A 837 -30.19 -1.66 3.22
CA ASP A 837 -30.58 -3.00 3.64
C ASP A 837 -32.11 -3.16 3.57
N GLY A 838 -32.58 -3.84 2.52
CA GLY A 838 -34.01 -4.09 2.29
C GLY A 838 -34.68 -4.96 3.35
N THR A 839 -33.91 -5.58 4.26
CA THR A 839 -34.45 -6.32 5.41
C THR A 839 -34.82 -5.41 6.58
N GLN A 840 -34.22 -4.21 6.66
CA GLN A 840 -34.48 -3.22 7.71
C GLN A 840 -35.53 -2.18 7.33
N VAL A 841 -35.58 -1.78 6.05
CA VAL A 841 -36.58 -0.84 5.53
C VAL A 841 -37.20 -1.36 4.24
N SER A 842 -38.54 -1.43 4.21
CA SER A 842 -39.25 -1.84 3.01
C SER A 842 -39.23 -0.72 1.96
N ARG A 843 -39.16 -1.10 0.68
CA ARG A 843 -39.17 -0.17 -0.44
C ARG A 843 -40.37 0.78 -0.45
N VAL A 844 -41.56 0.29 -0.09
CA VAL A 844 -42.77 1.12 0.02
C VAL A 844 -42.60 2.20 1.09
N LYS A 845 -42.05 1.85 2.25
CA LYS A 845 -41.78 2.82 3.32
C LYS A 845 -40.72 3.83 2.91
N LEU A 846 -39.65 3.37 2.25
CA LEU A 846 -38.60 4.25 1.72
C LEU A 846 -39.17 5.25 0.71
N LEU A 847 -39.98 4.81 -0.25
CA LEU A 847 -40.63 5.69 -1.23
C LEU A 847 -41.54 6.73 -0.56
N GLY A 848 -42.30 6.35 0.46
CA GLY A 848 -43.13 7.28 1.23
C GLY A 848 -42.31 8.37 1.94
N LEU A 849 -41.21 7.97 2.60
CA LEU A 849 -40.29 8.93 3.24
C LEU A 849 -39.64 9.86 2.21
N LEU A 850 -39.23 9.34 1.06
CA LEU A 850 -38.64 10.15 0.00
C LEU A 850 -39.64 11.15 -0.59
N ASP A 851 -40.91 10.77 -0.76
CA ASP A 851 -41.94 11.71 -1.21
C ASP A 851 -42.14 12.86 -0.21
N GLU A 852 -42.20 12.54 1.09
CA GLU A 852 -42.31 13.54 2.17
C GLU A 852 -41.10 14.50 2.17
N ILE A 853 -39.88 13.96 2.08
CA ILE A 853 -38.65 14.74 2.06
C ILE A 853 -38.61 15.63 0.81
N GLU A 854 -38.87 15.06 -0.38
CA GLU A 854 -38.85 15.80 -1.65
C GLU A 854 -39.77 17.02 -1.57
N ARG A 855 -41.02 16.83 -1.10
CA ARG A 855 -42.02 17.90 -0.96
C ARG A 855 -41.53 19.07 -0.11
N ALA A 856 -40.65 18.81 0.86
CA ALA A 856 -40.12 19.81 1.78
C ALA A 856 -38.85 20.51 1.26
N LEU A 857 -38.23 20.02 0.18
CA LEU A 857 -36.98 20.58 -0.32
C LEU A 857 -37.18 21.98 -0.94
N PRO A 858 -36.27 22.94 -0.66
CA PRO A 858 -36.35 24.31 -1.19
C PRO A 858 -36.15 24.38 -2.70
N ALA A 859 -36.57 25.50 -3.31
CA ALA A 859 -36.33 25.77 -4.73
C ALA A 859 -34.83 25.99 -4.99
N ALA A 860 -34.36 25.73 -6.21
CA ALA A 860 -32.93 25.82 -6.55
C ALA A 860 -32.40 27.24 -6.39
N GLU A 861 -33.22 28.25 -6.66
CA GLU A 861 -32.92 29.68 -6.54
C GLU A 861 -32.58 30.10 -5.10
N ASP A 862 -33.04 29.35 -4.10
CA ASP A 862 -32.78 29.61 -2.69
C ASP A 862 -31.51 28.90 -2.18
N VAL A 863 -30.82 28.14 -3.04
CA VAL A 863 -29.71 27.27 -2.63
C VAL A 863 -28.36 27.96 -2.73
N VAL A 864 -27.65 27.96 -1.61
CA VAL A 864 -26.23 28.27 -1.51
C VAL A 864 -25.52 27.11 -0.82
N VAL A 865 -24.47 26.57 -1.44
CA VAL A 865 -23.68 25.46 -0.89
C VAL A 865 -22.22 25.88 -0.66
N PRO A 866 -21.55 25.34 0.37
CA PRO A 866 -20.10 25.49 0.51
C PRO A 866 -19.39 25.01 -0.75
N SER A 867 -18.37 25.75 -1.18
CA SER A 867 -17.58 25.43 -2.36
C SER A 867 -16.13 25.83 -2.09
N ARG A 868 -15.17 25.18 -2.75
CA ARG A 868 -13.77 25.57 -2.68
C ARG A 868 -13.22 25.79 -4.08
N MET A 869 -12.41 26.80 -4.28
CA MET A 869 -11.62 26.94 -5.49
C MET A 869 -10.30 26.20 -5.31
N VAL A 870 -10.12 25.10 -6.04
CA VAL A 870 -8.94 24.23 -5.95
C VAL A 870 -8.05 24.47 -7.16
N HIS A 871 -6.88 25.07 -6.95
CA HIS A 871 -5.94 25.40 -8.01
C HIS A 871 -4.97 24.26 -8.26
N LEU A 872 -5.14 23.53 -9.36
CA LEU A 872 -4.34 22.36 -9.71
C LEU A 872 -3.28 22.71 -10.77
N PRO A 873 -2.01 22.28 -10.60
CA PRO A 873 -1.02 22.38 -11.67
C PRO A 873 -1.40 21.44 -12.82
N LEU A 874 -1.26 21.88 -14.07
CA LEU A 874 -1.52 21.06 -15.25
C LEU A 874 -0.35 21.11 -16.22
N SER A 875 0.26 19.94 -16.45
CA SER A 875 1.16 19.72 -17.59
C SER A 875 0.31 19.54 -18.85
N TRP A 876 0.39 20.51 -19.76
CA TRP A 876 -0.38 20.51 -21.01
C TRP A 876 0.24 19.59 -22.05
N ASN A 877 -0.57 18.73 -22.68
CA ASN A 877 -0.11 17.72 -23.63
C ASN A 877 1.01 16.83 -23.07
N ASP A 878 0.85 16.42 -21.80
CA ASP A 878 1.81 15.64 -21.02
C ASP A 878 2.27 14.35 -21.73
N GLU A 879 3.52 13.96 -21.50
CA GLU A 879 4.16 12.82 -22.18
C GLU A 879 3.43 11.49 -21.96
N ASP A 880 2.93 11.24 -20.76
CA ASP A 880 2.18 10.02 -20.43
C ASP A 880 0.79 10.02 -21.07
N ALA A 881 0.16 11.19 -21.22
CA ALA A 881 -1.10 11.32 -21.95
C ALA A 881 -0.90 11.02 -23.45
N GLN A 882 0.21 11.48 -24.04
CA GLN A 882 0.57 11.13 -25.41
C GLN A 882 0.87 9.64 -25.57
N LEU A 883 1.55 9.04 -24.59
CA LEU A 883 1.80 7.59 -24.59
C LEU A 883 0.49 6.80 -24.58
N ALA A 884 -0.50 7.23 -23.80
CA ALA A 884 -1.82 6.58 -23.78
C ALA A 884 -2.53 6.67 -25.13
N MET A 885 -2.45 7.83 -25.81
CA MET A 885 -3.02 8.02 -27.15
C MET A 885 -2.32 7.15 -28.20
N ARG A 886 -0.98 7.09 -28.18
CA ARG A 886 -0.19 6.23 -29.09
C ARG A 886 -0.51 4.76 -28.89
N LYS A 887 -0.48 4.26 -27.65
CA LYS A 887 -0.85 2.88 -27.32
C LYS A 887 -2.23 2.54 -27.85
N TYR A 888 -3.22 3.43 -27.67
CA TYR A 888 -4.56 3.22 -28.19
C TYR A 888 -4.61 3.14 -29.71
N GLN A 889 -3.96 4.08 -30.41
CA GLN A 889 -3.96 4.10 -31.86
C GLN A 889 -3.28 2.86 -32.43
N GLU A 890 -2.15 2.45 -31.87
CA GLU A 890 -1.39 1.30 -32.37
C GLU A 890 -2.07 -0.05 -32.09
N LEU A 891 -2.72 -0.19 -30.92
CA LEU A 891 -3.15 -1.49 -30.40
C LEU A 891 -4.66 -1.72 -30.44
N VAL A 892 -5.47 -0.65 -30.41
CA VAL A 892 -6.91 -0.77 -30.23
C VAL A 892 -7.67 -0.29 -31.47
N ARG A 893 -7.38 0.92 -31.95
CA ARG A 893 -8.08 1.50 -33.10
C ARG A 893 -7.16 2.39 -33.95
N PRO A 894 -6.48 1.83 -34.97
CA PRO A 894 -5.57 2.57 -35.86
C PRO A 894 -6.22 3.74 -36.61
N ASN A 895 -7.50 3.62 -36.94
CA ASN A 895 -8.27 4.63 -37.69
C ASN A 895 -9.13 5.55 -36.79
N ALA A 896 -8.79 5.70 -35.50
CA ALA A 896 -9.56 6.52 -34.57
C ALA A 896 -9.55 8.01 -34.99
N PRO A 897 -10.72 8.67 -35.18
CA PRO A 897 -10.81 10.06 -35.65
C PRO A 897 -10.19 11.11 -34.71
N TRP A 898 -10.02 10.76 -33.43
CA TRP A 898 -9.44 11.61 -32.41
C TRP A 898 -7.93 11.42 -32.23
N CYS A 899 -7.34 10.43 -32.92
CA CYS A 899 -5.89 10.22 -32.93
C CYS A 899 -5.28 10.81 -34.23
N PRO A 900 -4.00 11.24 -34.21
CA PRO A 900 -3.02 11.09 -33.13
C PRO A 900 -3.10 12.16 -32.03
N SER A 901 -3.95 13.19 -32.17
CA SER A 901 -4.03 14.31 -31.22
C SER A 901 -5.47 14.57 -30.77
N ASN A 902 -5.76 14.24 -29.51
CA ASN A 902 -7.05 14.54 -28.89
C ASN A 902 -7.28 16.06 -28.78
N ILE A 903 -6.24 16.86 -28.60
CA ILE A 903 -6.33 18.33 -28.50
C ILE A 903 -6.77 18.91 -29.85
N GLU A 904 -6.20 18.42 -30.94
CA GLU A 904 -6.59 18.82 -32.29
C GLU A 904 -8.04 18.40 -32.59
N PHE A 905 -8.43 17.20 -32.15
CA PHE A 905 -9.82 16.75 -32.24
C PHE A 905 -10.78 17.65 -31.46
N ILE A 906 -10.45 18.00 -30.21
CA ILE A 906 -11.24 18.94 -29.39
C ILE A 906 -11.41 20.27 -30.12
N ARG A 907 -10.33 20.82 -30.71
CA ARG A 907 -10.40 22.04 -31.50
C ARG A 907 -11.38 21.92 -32.67
N ARG A 908 -11.23 20.86 -33.47
CA ARG A 908 -12.03 20.60 -34.68
C ARG A 908 -13.52 20.49 -34.35
N ILE A 909 -13.88 19.59 -33.44
CA ILE A 909 -15.28 19.27 -33.14
C ILE A 909 -16.02 20.44 -32.47
N ASN A 910 -15.29 21.40 -31.86
CA ASN A 910 -15.86 22.59 -31.23
C ASN A 910 -15.79 23.86 -32.10
N GLY A 911 -15.25 23.78 -33.32
CA GLY A 911 -15.17 24.94 -34.22
C GLY A 911 -14.23 26.05 -33.72
N LEU A 912 -13.14 25.67 -33.03
CA LEU A 912 -12.13 26.60 -32.53
C LEU A 912 -11.04 26.87 -33.57
N LYS A 913 -10.46 28.08 -33.51
CA LYS A 913 -9.51 28.59 -34.53
C LYS A 913 -8.20 27.79 -34.59
N ASP A 914 -7.67 27.40 -33.44
CA ASP A 914 -6.35 26.76 -33.26
C ASP A 914 -6.32 26.01 -31.91
N GLU A 915 -5.29 25.20 -31.68
CA GLU A 915 -5.11 24.49 -30.41
C GLU A 915 -4.86 25.45 -29.23
N GLN A 916 -4.33 26.64 -29.50
CA GLN A 916 -4.16 27.68 -28.47
C GLN A 916 -5.51 28.12 -27.90
N ALA A 917 -6.56 28.25 -28.72
CA ALA A 917 -7.90 28.54 -28.23
C ALA A 917 -8.46 27.42 -27.33
N VAL A 918 -8.10 26.16 -27.56
CA VAL A 918 -8.45 25.05 -26.66
C VAL A 918 -7.75 25.24 -25.32
N ARG A 919 -6.45 25.53 -25.37
CA ARG A 919 -5.62 25.80 -24.18
C ARG A 919 -6.19 26.95 -23.36
N ASP A 920 -6.48 28.08 -23.99
CA ASP A 920 -7.01 29.28 -23.32
C ASP A 920 -8.33 28.94 -22.61
N VAL A 921 -9.27 28.27 -23.29
CA VAL A 921 -10.55 27.84 -22.69
C VAL A 921 -10.33 26.92 -21.49
N VAL A 922 -9.41 25.96 -21.56
CA VAL A 922 -9.14 25.02 -20.47
C VAL A 922 -8.57 25.72 -19.23
N PHE A 923 -7.66 26.68 -19.42
CA PHE A 923 -7.04 27.41 -18.31
C PHE A 923 -7.92 28.55 -17.75
N ASP A 924 -8.83 29.11 -18.55
CA ASP A 924 -9.78 30.15 -18.12
C ASP A 924 -11.04 29.56 -17.45
N ALA A 925 -11.31 28.26 -17.64
CA ALA A 925 -12.46 27.58 -17.09
C ALA A 925 -12.42 27.45 -15.56
N SER A 926 -13.61 27.53 -14.95
CA SER A 926 -13.86 27.11 -13.57
C SER A 926 -14.79 25.90 -13.61
N TYR A 927 -14.25 24.72 -13.30
CA TYR A 927 -14.96 23.45 -13.43
C TYR A 927 -15.65 23.08 -12.12
N LEU A 928 -16.98 23.12 -12.09
CA LEU A 928 -17.78 22.72 -10.94
C LEU A 928 -17.84 21.20 -10.86
N VAL A 929 -17.34 20.62 -9.76
CA VAL A 929 -17.39 19.18 -9.47
C VAL A 929 -18.82 18.78 -9.16
N LEU A 930 -19.40 17.95 -10.03
CA LEU A 930 -20.76 17.46 -9.89
C LEU A 930 -20.79 16.13 -9.14
N GLY A 931 -19.86 15.22 -9.44
CA GLY A 931 -19.79 13.90 -8.80
C GLY A 931 -18.34 13.47 -8.59
N LEU A 932 -18.17 12.38 -7.85
CA LEU A 932 -16.88 11.75 -7.57
C LEU A 932 -16.99 10.26 -7.87
N GLY A 933 -15.88 9.65 -8.27
CA GLY A 933 -15.83 8.24 -8.66
C GLY A 933 -16.10 7.98 -10.15
N ASP A 934 -15.87 8.96 -11.03
CA ASP A 934 -15.92 8.85 -12.52
C ASP A 934 -14.51 8.98 -13.14
N VAL A 935 -13.69 7.91 -13.17
CA VAL A 935 -13.96 6.60 -12.59
C VAL A 935 -12.96 6.25 -11.49
N TYR A 936 -13.51 5.77 -10.36
CA TYR A 936 -12.82 5.35 -9.14
C TYR A 936 -12.10 6.45 -8.33
N LEU A 937 -11.88 6.16 -7.04
CA LEU A 937 -10.94 6.84 -6.13
C LEU A 937 -10.98 8.38 -6.20
N GLY A 938 -12.16 8.97 -6.02
CA GLY A 938 -12.33 10.41 -5.95
C GLY A 938 -12.15 11.14 -7.29
N ALA A 939 -12.06 10.42 -8.42
CA ALA A 939 -12.05 11.01 -9.74
C ALA A 939 -13.30 11.88 -9.96
N PRO A 940 -13.16 13.19 -10.25
CA PRO A 940 -14.30 14.07 -10.41
C PRO A 940 -14.96 13.86 -11.77
N VAL A 941 -16.28 14.02 -11.80
CA VAL A 941 -16.99 14.47 -13.00
C VAL A 941 -17.34 15.94 -12.79
N ALA A 942 -16.79 16.81 -13.63
CA ALA A 942 -16.93 18.25 -13.49
C ALA A 942 -17.36 18.90 -14.80
N THR A 943 -18.02 20.05 -14.73
CA THR A 943 -18.35 20.84 -15.93
C THR A 943 -18.03 22.31 -15.73
N PRO A 944 -17.57 23.03 -16.75
CA PRO A 944 -17.40 24.48 -16.68
C PRO A 944 -18.68 25.19 -16.27
N MET A 945 -18.58 26.10 -15.29
CA MET A 945 -19.71 26.96 -14.91
C MET A 945 -20.14 27.81 -16.10
N ASP A 946 -19.21 28.48 -16.78
CA ASP A 946 -19.51 29.23 -18.00
C ASP A 946 -19.79 28.27 -19.18
N PRO A 947 -21.00 28.27 -19.77
CA PRO A 947 -21.30 27.41 -20.92
C PRO A 947 -20.42 27.65 -22.15
N ARG A 948 -19.79 28.83 -22.27
CA ARG A 948 -18.83 29.13 -23.35
C ARG A 948 -17.52 28.35 -23.21
N HIS A 949 -17.26 27.77 -22.04
CA HIS A 949 -16.08 26.94 -21.78
C HIS A 949 -16.37 25.43 -21.85
N ARG A 950 -17.63 25.03 -22.04
CA ARG A 950 -18.03 23.61 -22.16
C ARG A 950 -17.65 23.08 -23.54
N LEU A 951 -16.40 22.67 -23.68
CA LEU A 951 -15.94 21.92 -24.85
C LEU A 951 -16.63 20.55 -24.86
N VAL A 952 -17.26 20.20 -25.98
CA VAL A 952 -18.00 18.95 -26.14
C VAL A 952 -17.18 17.99 -26.99
N THR A 953 -17.04 16.75 -26.54
CA THR A 953 -16.34 15.68 -27.27
C THR A 953 -17.14 14.37 -27.23
N THR A 954 -16.74 13.38 -28.03
CA THR A 954 -17.16 12.00 -27.79
C THR A 954 -16.22 11.31 -26.79
N LYS A 955 -16.75 10.35 -26.03
CA LYS A 955 -15.93 9.32 -25.38
C LYS A 955 -15.30 8.41 -26.47
N TYR A 956 -14.14 7.82 -26.18
CA TYR A 956 -13.45 6.84 -27.02
C TYR A 956 -14.36 5.65 -27.34
N ASN A 957 -14.25 5.11 -28.56
CA ASN A 957 -14.97 3.92 -28.99
C ASN A 957 -14.05 2.93 -29.76
N PRO A 958 -13.69 1.77 -29.18
CA PRO A 958 -13.88 1.39 -27.76
C PRO A 958 -12.99 2.24 -26.83
N ALA A 959 -13.21 2.17 -25.53
CA ALA A 959 -12.41 2.89 -24.53
C ALA A 959 -10.94 2.41 -24.51
N ARG A 960 -10.02 3.25 -23.99
CA ARG A 960 -8.63 2.84 -23.75
C ARG A 960 -8.57 1.77 -22.67
N THR A 961 -7.64 0.83 -22.83
CA THR A 961 -7.32 -0.17 -21.81
C THR A 961 -6.37 0.38 -20.74
N TRP A 962 -5.60 1.42 -21.07
CA TRP A 962 -4.66 2.08 -20.17
C TRP A 962 -4.75 3.61 -20.25
N THR A 963 -4.79 4.26 -19.09
CA THR A 963 -4.77 5.71 -18.88
C THR A 963 -3.93 5.97 -17.63
N PRO A 964 -2.96 6.90 -17.69
CA PRO A 964 -2.08 7.16 -16.56
C PRO A 964 -2.83 7.85 -15.42
N GLU A 965 -2.39 7.59 -14.18
CA GLU A 965 -2.94 8.23 -12.99
C GLU A 965 -2.93 9.76 -13.11
N ASN A 966 -4.07 10.37 -12.82
CA ASN A 966 -4.37 11.81 -12.88
C ASN A 966 -4.16 12.46 -14.24
N ALA A 967 -4.27 11.66 -15.32
CA ALA A 967 -4.59 12.21 -16.62
C ALA A 967 -5.87 13.05 -16.53
N VAL A 968 -5.93 14.12 -17.32
CA VAL A 968 -7.10 15.00 -17.39
C VAL A 968 -7.66 14.93 -18.80
N GLY A 969 -8.98 14.75 -18.89
CA GLY A 969 -9.65 14.62 -20.18
C GLY A 969 -11.07 15.15 -20.20
N ILE A 970 -11.62 15.27 -21.41
CA ILE A 970 -13.00 15.71 -21.69
C ILE A 970 -13.78 14.60 -22.39
N GLY A 971 -14.98 14.30 -21.93
CA GLY A 971 -15.90 13.32 -22.52
C GLY A 971 -17.33 13.83 -22.43
N GLY A 972 -18.01 13.99 -23.56
CA GLY A 972 -19.24 14.78 -23.59
C GLY A 972 -18.92 16.23 -23.22
N ALA A 973 -19.77 16.86 -22.38
CA ALA A 973 -19.55 18.20 -21.82
C ALA A 973 -18.84 18.18 -20.44
N TYR A 974 -18.20 17.05 -20.09
CA TYR A 974 -17.61 16.82 -18.77
C TYR A 974 -16.09 16.71 -18.84
N MET A 975 -15.45 17.16 -17.77
CA MET A 975 -14.04 16.97 -17.48
C MET A 975 -13.88 15.96 -16.35
N CYS A 976 -12.88 15.07 -16.47
CA CYS A 976 -12.48 14.18 -15.39
C CYS A 976 -10.96 14.25 -15.11
N ILE A 977 -10.59 13.86 -13.90
CA ILE A 977 -9.21 13.58 -13.49
C ILE A 977 -9.17 12.12 -13.04
N TYR A 978 -8.42 11.27 -13.74
CA TYR A 978 -8.38 9.84 -13.42
C TYR A 978 -7.74 9.61 -12.04
N GLY A 979 -8.48 9.04 -11.08
CA GLY A 979 -8.03 8.89 -9.68
C GLY A 979 -6.93 7.84 -9.50
N MET A 980 -6.83 6.91 -10.43
CA MET A 980 -5.86 5.81 -10.49
C MET A 980 -5.50 5.51 -11.94
N GLU A 981 -4.43 4.75 -12.14
CA GLU A 981 -4.10 4.16 -13.44
C GLU A 981 -5.14 3.09 -13.83
N GLY A 982 -5.61 3.09 -15.07
CA GLY A 982 -6.58 2.09 -15.53
C GLY A 982 -7.29 2.44 -16.84
N PRO A 983 -8.39 1.75 -17.19
CA PRO A 983 -9.16 2.02 -18.40
C PRO A 983 -9.77 3.43 -18.41
N GLY A 984 -9.97 4.01 -19.59
CA GLY A 984 -10.52 5.37 -19.70
C GLY A 984 -11.08 5.75 -21.06
N GLY A 985 -12.20 6.48 -21.06
CA GLY A 985 -12.92 6.89 -22.27
C GLY A 985 -12.77 8.37 -22.67
N TYR A 986 -12.20 9.25 -21.85
CA TYR A 986 -12.23 10.70 -22.11
C TYR A 986 -11.07 11.13 -23.01
N GLN A 987 -11.26 12.19 -23.80
CA GLN A 987 -10.24 12.80 -24.65
C GLN A 987 -9.20 13.53 -23.79
N LEU A 988 -7.98 13.00 -23.72
CA LEU A 988 -6.91 13.51 -22.87
C LEU A 988 -6.29 14.80 -23.42
N PHE A 989 -6.00 15.77 -22.54
CA PHE A 989 -5.30 17.00 -22.90
C PHE A 989 -4.13 17.35 -21.96
N GLY A 990 -3.96 16.65 -20.84
CA GLY A 990 -2.87 16.89 -19.91
C GLY A 990 -2.88 15.95 -18.71
N ARG A 991 -2.06 16.28 -17.70
CA ARG A 991 -1.94 15.54 -16.44
C ARG A 991 -1.76 16.50 -15.26
N THR A 992 -2.25 16.10 -14.09
CA THR A 992 -2.15 16.88 -12.85
C THR A 992 -1.62 16.05 -11.68
N ILE A 993 -1.58 16.64 -10.48
CA ILE A 993 -1.23 15.96 -9.23
C ILE A 993 -2.34 15.03 -8.77
N GLN A 994 -2.04 14.23 -7.75
CA GLN A 994 -2.93 13.22 -7.20
C GLN A 994 -4.23 13.82 -6.64
N VAL A 995 -5.37 13.25 -7.01
CA VAL A 995 -6.67 13.56 -6.36
C VAL A 995 -7.01 12.58 -5.23
N TRP A 996 -6.15 11.60 -5.00
CA TRP A 996 -6.29 10.53 -4.04
C TRP A 996 -4.99 10.26 -3.28
N ASN A 997 -5.08 9.99 -1.98
CA ASN A 997 -3.95 9.60 -1.14
C ASN A 997 -4.38 8.53 -0.14
N THR A 998 -4.10 7.26 -0.46
CA THR A 998 -4.54 6.10 0.33
C THR A 998 -3.95 6.08 1.74
N TRP A 999 -2.67 6.41 1.87
CA TRP A 999 -1.87 6.01 3.03
C TRP A 999 -1.55 7.15 3.99
N ARG A 1000 -1.46 8.38 3.48
CA ARG A 1000 -0.91 9.50 4.24
C ARG A 1000 -1.96 10.51 4.59
N THR A 1001 -1.82 11.05 5.79
CA THR A 1001 -2.54 12.25 6.22
C THR A 1001 -1.69 13.48 5.94
N THR A 1002 -2.29 14.48 5.30
CA THR A 1002 -1.67 15.77 5.00
C THR A 1002 -2.67 16.89 5.32
N PRO A 1003 -2.32 18.19 5.19
CA PRO A 1003 -3.28 19.27 5.40
C PRO A 1003 -4.55 19.17 4.52
N VAL A 1004 -4.44 18.58 3.32
CA VAL A 1004 -5.56 18.44 2.36
C VAL A 1004 -6.20 17.06 2.36
N PHE A 1005 -5.44 16.00 2.68
CA PHE A 1005 -5.93 14.63 2.84
C PHE A 1005 -6.08 14.30 4.32
N LYS A 1006 -7.28 14.49 4.88
CA LYS A 1006 -7.54 14.25 6.31
C LYS A 1006 -7.81 12.77 6.58
N PRO A 1007 -7.64 12.27 7.83
CA PRO A 1007 -7.95 10.90 8.19
C PRO A 1007 -9.39 10.52 7.79
N GLY A 1008 -9.56 9.38 7.12
CA GLY A 1008 -10.85 8.90 6.62
C GLY A 1008 -11.34 9.56 5.32
N THR A 1009 -10.65 10.58 4.82
CA THR A 1009 -10.96 11.28 3.55
C THR A 1009 -9.72 11.32 2.65
N PRO A 1010 -9.36 10.19 2.02
CA PRO A 1010 -8.24 10.11 1.08
C PRO A 1010 -8.45 10.87 -0.23
N TRP A 1011 -9.65 11.38 -0.52
CA TRP A 1011 -9.95 12.15 -1.73
C TRP A 1011 -9.79 13.66 -1.51
N LEU A 1012 -9.21 14.34 -2.51
CA LEU A 1012 -8.94 15.79 -2.45
C LEU A 1012 -10.20 16.63 -2.68
N LEU A 1013 -11.00 16.24 -3.68
CA LEU A 1013 -12.08 17.03 -4.24
C LEU A 1013 -13.42 16.70 -3.58
N ARG A 1014 -14.28 17.70 -3.43
CA ARG A 1014 -15.62 17.59 -2.84
C ARG A 1014 -16.68 17.99 -3.85
N PHE A 1015 -17.93 17.58 -3.61
CA PHE A 1015 -19.06 18.07 -4.39
C PHE A 1015 -19.11 19.60 -4.34
N PHE A 1016 -19.32 20.21 -5.51
CA PHE A 1016 -19.34 21.66 -5.74
C PHE A 1016 -18.02 22.39 -5.54
N ASP A 1017 -16.88 21.70 -5.39
CA ASP A 1017 -15.59 22.34 -5.61
C ASP A 1017 -15.50 22.90 -7.03
N GLN A 1018 -14.70 23.95 -7.19
CA GLN A 1018 -14.38 24.58 -8.45
C GLN A 1018 -12.91 24.33 -8.76
N ILE A 1019 -12.63 23.45 -9.72
CA ILE A 1019 -11.26 23.19 -10.17
C ILE A 1019 -10.84 24.32 -11.12
N ARG A 1020 -9.64 24.85 -10.89
CA ARG A 1020 -8.95 25.75 -11.80
C ARG A 1020 -7.55 25.24 -12.08
N PHE A 1021 -7.17 25.20 -13.35
CA PHE A 1021 -5.82 24.79 -13.73
C PHE A 1021 -4.89 25.99 -13.83
N PHE A 1022 -3.61 25.78 -13.53
CA PHE A 1022 -2.54 26.70 -13.91
C PHE A 1022 -1.41 25.92 -14.60
N PRO A 1023 -0.76 26.50 -15.62
CA PRO A 1023 0.19 25.76 -16.43
C PRO A 1023 1.49 25.51 -15.68
N VAL A 1024 2.02 24.29 -15.80
CA VAL A 1024 3.38 23.90 -15.41
C VAL A 1024 4.03 23.08 -16.53
N SER A 1025 5.35 22.96 -16.51
CA SER A 1025 6.09 22.00 -17.34
C SER A 1025 5.93 20.56 -16.83
N HIS A 1026 6.33 19.59 -17.64
CA HIS A 1026 6.35 18.18 -17.24
C HIS A 1026 7.27 17.96 -16.02
N ASP A 1027 8.47 18.52 -16.03
CA ASP A 1027 9.44 18.38 -14.92
C ASP A 1027 8.92 18.99 -13.61
N GLU A 1028 8.30 20.18 -13.67
CA GLU A 1028 7.66 20.81 -12.51
C GLU A 1028 6.49 19.96 -11.99
N LEU A 1029 5.71 19.35 -12.89
CA LEU A 1029 4.64 18.44 -12.48
C LEU A 1029 5.20 17.18 -11.82
N MET A 1030 6.28 16.60 -12.34
CA MET A 1030 6.88 15.38 -11.78
C MET A 1030 7.41 15.62 -10.37
N GLU A 1031 8.03 16.76 -10.12
CA GLU A 1031 8.43 17.18 -8.78
C GLU A 1031 7.20 17.39 -7.87
N ALA A 1032 6.16 18.09 -8.35
CA ALA A 1032 4.93 18.29 -7.59
C ALA A 1032 4.25 16.95 -7.23
N ARG A 1033 4.20 16.01 -8.18
CA ARG A 1033 3.63 14.65 -7.99
C ARG A 1033 4.44 13.83 -6.99
N ALA A 1034 5.75 14.00 -6.92
CA ALA A 1034 6.58 13.35 -5.91
C ALA A 1034 6.37 13.95 -4.52
N ALA A 1035 6.31 15.29 -4.41
CA ALA A 1035 6.22 15.98 -3.12
C ALA A 1035 4.80 16.02 -2.52
N PHE A 1036 3.76 16.10 -3.34
CA PHE A 1036 2.39 16.36 -2.91
C PHE A 1036 1.79 15.27 -1.99
N PRO A 1037 1.95 13.95 -2.25
CA PRO A 1037 1.45 12.91 -1.35
C PRO A 1037 2.03 12.96 0.07
N HIS A 1038 3.20 13.60 0.23
CA HIS A 1038 3.88 13.80 1.51
C HIS A 1038 3.55 15.14 2.18
N GLY A 1039 2.67 15.95 1.58
CA GLY A 1039 2.35 17.30 2.05
C GLY A 1039 3.45 18.34 1.80
N ALA A 1040 4.44 18.01 0.95
CA ALA A 1040 5.58 18.87 0.65
C ALA A 1040 5.38 19.75 -0.60
N TYR A 1041 4.15 19.80 -1.14
CA TYR A 1041 3.76 20.71 -2.22
C TYR A 1041 2.56 21.57 -1.79
N PRO A 1042 2.69 22.91 -1.74
CA PRO A 1042 1.63 23.78 -1.24
C PRO A 1042 0.52 23.93 -2.27
N LEU A 1043 -0.66 23.37 -1.97
CA LEU A 1043 -1.84 23.52 -2.80
C LEU A 1043 -2.65 24.75 -2.39
N ARG A 1044 -2.92 25.66 -3.34
CA ARG A 1044 -3.81 26.80 -3.10
C ARG A 1044 -5.27 26.35 -3.16
N ILE A 1045 -5.95 26.46 -2.04
CA ILE A 1045 -7.39 26.22 -1.89
C ILE A 1045 -8.03 27.47 -1.29
N GLU A 1046 -9.06 28.01 -1.93
CA GLU A 1046 -9.83 29.16 -1.44
C GLU A 1046 -11.23 28.72 -1.02
N GLU A 1047 -11.60 28.98 0.22
CA GLU A 1047 -12.96 28.75 0.70
C GLU A 1047 -13.91 29.78 0.07
N THR A 1048 -15.03 29.31 -0.49
CA THR A 1048 -16.02 30.13 -1.18
C THR A 1048 -17.42 29.49 -1.02
N GLN A 1049 -18.38 29.93 -1.84
CA GLN A 1049 -19.72 29.37 -1.90
C GLN A 1049 -20.20 29.34 -3.35
N PHE A 1050 -21.03 28.36 -3.69
CA PHE A 1050 -21.75 28.31 -4.94
C PHE A 1050 -23.21 28.72 -4.69
N SER A 1051 -23.66 29.75 -5.39
CA SER A 1051 -25.03 30.30 -5.32
C SER A 1051 -25.70 30.11 -6.66
N TYR A 1052 -26.81 29.36 -6.68
CA TYR A 1052 -27.52 29.11 -7.94
C TYR A 1052 -28.16 30.37 -8.50
N ALA A 1053 -28.70 31.25 -7.63
CA ALA A 1053 -29.28 32.52 -8.05
C ALA A 1053 -28.25 33.40 -8.79
N ASP A 1054 -27.01 33.48 -8.28
CA ASP A 1054 -25.94 34.26 -8.91
C ASP A 1054 -25.52 33.64 -10.25
N TYR A 1055 -25.44 32.31 -10.30
CA TYR A 1055 -25.15 31.56 -11.51
C TYR A 1055 -26.24 31.79 -12.58
N ALA A 1056 -27.51 31.65 -12.24
CA ALA A 1056 -28.63 31.88 -13.15
C ALA A 1056 -28.69 33.33 -13.65
N ALA A 1057 -28.42 34.30 -12.77
CA ALA A 1057 -28.31 35.71 -13.16
C ALA A 1057 -27.16 35.95 -14.14
N ASP A 1058 -26.02 35.27 -13.98
CA ASP A 1058 -24.90 35.36 -14.93
C ASP A 1058 -25.22 34.75 -16.30
N LEU A 1059 -25.87 33.58 -16.32
CA LEU A 1059 -26.35 32.98 -17.56
C LEU A 1059 -27.31 33.93 -18.32
N ALA A 1060 -28.22 34.58 -17.60
CA ALA A 1060 -29.16 35.54 -18.19
C ALA A 1060 -28.45 36.77 -18.77
N ARG A 1061 -27.45 37.31 -18.06
CA ARG A 1061 -26.63 38.45 -18.55
C ARG A 1061 -25.85 38.10 -19.81
N ASN A 1062 -25.33 36.88 -19.90
CA ASN A 1062 -24.44 36.44 -20.99
C ASN A 1062 -25.16 35.61 -22.07
N ALA A 1063 -26.49 35.51 -22.04
CA ALA A 1063 -27.26 34.59 -22.88
C ALA A 1063 -26.99 34.74 -24.39
N GLY A 1064 -26.81 35.98 -24.88
CA GLY A 1064 -26.50 36.23 -26.29
C GLY A 1064 -25.18 35.61 -26.73
N GLU A 1065 -24.11 35.81 -25.95
CA GLU A 1065 -22.79 35.26 -26.25
C GLU A 1065 -22.76 33.73 -26.09
N ILE A 1066 -23.42 33.21 -25.05
CA ILE A 1066 -23.58 31.76 -24.82
C ILE A 1066 -24.27 31.11 -26.02
N ASN A 1067 -25.37 31.69 -26.50
CA ASN A 1067 -26.11 31.15 -27.65
C ASN A 1067 -25.29 31.18 -28.93
N ALA A 1068 -24.53 32.27 -29.17
CA ALA A 1068 -23.64 32.36 -30.32
C ALA A 1068 -22.52 31.30 -30.28
N PHE A 1069 -21.92 31.07 -29.10
CA PHE A 1069 -20.92 30.03 -28.90
C PHE A 1069 -21.50 28.64 -29.17
N LYS A 1070 -22.64 28.31 -28.55
CA LYS A 1070 -23.32 27.02 -28.73
C LYS A 1070 -23.72 26.76 -30.18
N ALA A 1071 -24.24 27.77 -30.88
CA ALA A 1071 -24.60 27.64 -32.29
C ALA A 1071 -23.39 27.31 -33.18
N ARG A 1072 -22.24 27.96 -32.94
CA ARG A 1072 -20.99 27.65 -33.65
C ARG A 1072 -20.49 26.24 -33.33
N GLN A 1073 -20.48 25.87 -32.05
CA GLN A 1073 -20.07 24.54 -31.59
C GLN A 1073 -20.94 23.45 -32.22
N GLN A 1074 -22.27 23.60 -32.19
CA GLN A 1074 -23.20 22.64 -32.77
C GLN A 1074 -22.98 22.48 -34.28
N ALA A 1075 -22.78 23.58 -35.01
CA ALA A 1075 -22.50 23.51 -36.44
C ALA A 1075 -21.20 22.75 -36.76
N ALA A 1076 -20.14 22.95 -35.95
CA ALA A 1076 -18.89 22.22 -36.10
C ALA A 1076 -19.04 20.74 -35.74
N PHE A 1077 -19.78 20.43 -34.68
CA PHE A 1077 -20.09 19.08 -34.24
C PHE A 1077 -20.87 18.30 -35.31
N ASP A 1078 -21.90 18.93 -35.90
CA ASP A 1078 -22.71 18.32 -36.96
C ASP A 1078 -21.87 18.07 -38.23
N ALA A 1079 -20.99 19.00 -38.58
CA ALA A 1079 -20.07 18.86 -39.70
C ALA A 1079 -19.07 17.70 -39.48
N GLU A 1080 -18.50 17.58 -38.28
CA GLU A 1080 -17.59 16.50 -37.92
C GLU A 1080 -18.29 15.13 -37.96
N ARG A 1081 -19.51 15.05 -37.40
CA ARG A 1081 -20.32 13.83 -37.43
C ARG A 1081 -20.66 13.40 -38.85
N ALA A 1082 -21.00 14.35 -39.72
CA ALA A 1082 -21.26 14.07 -41.14
C ALA A 1082 -20.00 13.52 -41.83
N HIS A 1083 -18.84 14.13 -41.56
CA HIS A 1083 -17.56 13.69 -42.11
C HIS A 1083 -17.20 12.25 -41.70
N TRP A 1084 -17.44 11.87 -40.46
CA TRP A 1084 -17.19 10.50 -40.00
C TRP A 1084 -18.09 9.48 -40.69
N LYS A 1085 -19.36 9.81 -40.90
CA LYS A 1085 -20.30 8.97 -41.66
C LYS A 1085 -19.85 8.79 -43.11
N GLU A 1086 -19.39 9.86 -43.74
CA GLU A 1086 -18.87 9.80 -45.11
C GLU A 1086 -17.62 8.91 -45.24
N GLN A 1087 -16.79 8.85 -44.20
CA GLN A 1087 -15.57 8.04 -44.16
C GLN A 1087 -15.76 6.64 -43.55
N GLY A 1088 -16.97 6.29 -43.08
CA GLY A 1088 -17.23 5.04 -42.37
C GLY A 1088 -16.49 4.91 -41.05
N LEU A 1089 -16.19 6.03 -40.38
CA LEU A 1089 -15.51 6.09 -39.08
C LEU A 1089 -16.48 6.16 -37.89
N ASP A 1090 -17.78 6.29 -38.16
CA ASP A 1090 -18.85 6.33 -37.17
C ASP A 1090 -19.17 4.96 -36.55
N SER A 1091 -18.70 3.88 -37.17
CA SER A 1091 -18.74 2.52 -36.64
C SER A 1091 -17.35 1.88 -36.65
N PHE A 1092 -17.04 1.06 -35.65
CA PHE A 1092 -15.81 0.29 -35.59
C PHE A 1092 -16.11 -1.09 -35.02
N VAL A 1093 -15.81 -2.12 -35.80
CA VAL A 1093 -15.83 -3.52 -35.36
C VAL A 1093 -14.38 -3.95 -35.28
N ALA A 1094 -13.93 -4.33 -34.09
CA ALA A 1094 -12.59 -4.88 -33.93
C ALA A 1094 -12.48 -6.18 -34.71
N ASP A 1095 -11.38 -6.37 -35.47
CA ASP A 1095 -11.12 -7.62 -36.18
C ASP A 1095 -10.71 -8.68 -35.14
N GLU A 1096 -11.70 -9.38 -34.58
CA GLU A 1096 -11.49 -10.52 -33.68
C GLU A 1096 -11.06 -11.72 -34.53
N GLY A 1097 -9.78 -11.74 -34.89
CA GLY A 1097 -9.18 -12.80 -35.69
C GLY A 1097 -9.51 -14.18 -35.10
N ILE A 1098 -10.31 -14.96 -35.85
CA ILE A 1098 -10.67 -16.34 -35.50
C ILE A 1098 -9.37 -17.16 -35.41
N ALA A 1099 -9.05 -17.65 -34.22
CA ALA A 1099 -7.96 -18.59 -33.99
C ALA A 1099 -8.26 -19.93 -34.70
N GLY A 1100 -7.69 -20.08 -35.89
CA GLY A 1100 -7.69 -21.33 -36.66
C GLY A 1100 -6.35 -21.49 -37.37
N GLY A 1101 -5.31 -21.86 -36.63
CA GLY A 1101 -4.06 -22.37 -37.19
C GLY A 1101 -3.89 -23.83 -36.76
N GLU A 1102 -3.55 -24.71 -37.70
CA GLU A 1102 -3.20 -26.11 -37.41
C GLU A 1102 -2.05 -26.16 -36.40
N GLU A 1103 -2.20 -26.93 -35.32
CA GLU A 1103 -1.12 -27.18 -34.35
C GLU A 1103 -0.02 -28.01 -35.04
N GLU A 1104 1.06 -27.37 -35.47
CA GLU A 1104 2.28 -28.08 -35.82
C GLU A 1104 2.82 -28.81 -34.58
N ALA A 1105 3.08 -30.12 -34.70
CA ALA A 1105 3.62 -30.92 -33.61
C ALA A 1105 4.93 -30.33 -33.05
N ILE A 1106 5.11 -30.38 -31.73
CA ILE A 1106 6.34 -29.95 -31.07
C ILE A 1106 7.45 -30.96 -31.41
N PRO A 1107 8.61 -30.52 -31.95
CA PRO A 1107 9.71 -31.42 -32.31
C PRO A 1107 10.28 -32.19 -31.11
N GLU A 1108 10.85 -33.38 -31.37
CA GLU A 1108 11.50 -34.21 -30.34
C GLU A 1108 12.69 -33.47 -29.72
N GLY A 1109 12.78 -33.47 -28.38
CA GLY A 1109 13.77 -32.69 -27.62
C GLY A 1109 13.37 -31.23 -27.33
N CYS A 1110 12.21 -30.78 -27.81
CA CYS A 1110 11.65 -29.46 -27.51
C CYS A 1110 10.40 -29.55 -26.61
N PHE A 1111 10.05 -28.44 -25.96
CA PHE A 1111 8.82 -28.29 -25.18
C PHE A 1111 8.10 -26.98 -25.54
N GLY A 1112 6.78 -26.97 -25.37
CA GLY A 1112 5.94 -25.81 -25.65
C GLY A 1112 5.78 -24.93 -24.40
N VAL A 1113 5.86 -23.61 -24.60
CA VAL A 1113 5.41 -22.62 -23.62
C VAL A 1113 4.05 -22.14 -24.07
N SER A 1114 3.01 -22.52 -23.34
CA SER A 1114 1.61 -22.25 -23.67
C SER A 1114 1.03 -21.07 -22.89
N ALA A 1115 0.04 -20.41 -23.48
CA ALA A 1115 -0.77 -19.42 -22.79
C ALA A 1115 -1.57 -20.10 -21.66
N ASN A 1116 -1.47 -19.57 -20.45
CA ASN A 1116 -2.19 -20.08 -19.27
C ASN A 1116 -3.62 -19.51 -19.17
N VAL A 1117 -3.89 -18.38 -19.83
CA VAL A 1117 -5.20 -17.73 -19.90
C VAL A 1117 -5.54 -17.34 -21.35
N PRO A 1118 -6.82 -17.26 -21.74
CA PRO A 1118 -7.18 -16.73 -23.05
C PRO A 1118 -7.02 -15.21 -23.07
N GLY A 1119 -6.49 -14.63 -24.16
CA GLY A 1119 -6.24 -13.19 -24.25
C GLY A 1119 -5.66 -12.75 -25.60
N ASN A 1120 -5.36 -11.46 -25.75
CA ASN A 1120 -4.68 -10.93 -26.92
C ASN A 1120 -3.18 -10.80 -26.65
N VAL A 1121 -2.32 -11.24 -27.57
CA VAL A 1121 -0.87 -11.12 -27.39
C VAL A 1121 -0.48 -9.64 -27.48
N TRP A 1122 0.05 -9.06 -26.40
CA TRP A 1122 0.53 -7.68 -26.36
C TRP A 1122 1.95 -7.58 -26.91
N LYS A 1123 2.86 -8.39 -26.38
CA LYS A 1123 4.28 -8.40 -26.76
C LYS A 1123 4.81 -9.82 -26.80
N VAL A 1124 5.71 -10.07 -27.74
CA VAL A 1124 6.65 -11.19 -27.63
C VAL A 1124 7.98 -10.57 -27.24
N LEU A 1125 8.58 -11.04 -26.15
CA LEU A 1125 9.81 -10.48 -25.58
C LEU A 1125 11.07 -11.24 -26.02
N VAL A 1126 10.89 -12.36 -26.73
CA VAL A 1126 11.98 -13.23 -27.16
C VAL A 1126 11.97 -13.40 -28.67
N GLU A 1127 13.14 -13.64 -29.23
CA GLU A 1127 13.33 -13.95 -30.64
C GLU A 1127 13.77 -15.40 -30.82
N GLU A 1128 13.63 -15.95 -32.04
CA GLU A 1128 14.16 -17.27 -32.35
C GLU A 1128 15.68 -17.33 -32.12
N ASN A 1129 16.14 -18.44 -31.55
CA ASN A 1129 17.50 -18.73 -31.08
C ASN A 1129 17.94 -18.04 -29.79
N ALA A 1130 17.10 -17.24 -29.12
CA ALA A 1130 17.40 -16.69 -27.80
C ALA A 1130 17.49 -17.81 -26.74
N GLU A 1131 18.45 -17.70 -25.82
CA GLU A 1131 18.48 -18.53 -24.61
C GLU A 1131 17.61 -17.90 -23.53
N VAL A 1132 16.79 -18.70 -22.87
CA VAL A 1132 15.84 -18.27 -21.85
C VAL A 1132 15.95 -19.14 -20.61
N ALA A 1133 16.02 -18.51 -19.45
CA ALA A 1133 16.04 -19.18 -18.16
C ALA A 1133 14.64 -19.64 -17.73
N ALA A 1134 14.57 -20.61 -16.82
CA ALA A 1134 13.31 -20.96 -16.16
C ALA A 1134 12.78 -19.73 -15.39
N GLY A 1135 11.52 -19.38 -15.60
CA GLY A 1135 10.86 -18.19 -15.06
C GLY A 1135 10.98 -16.94 -15.94
N GLU A 1136 11.81 -16.95 -16.99
CA GLU A 1136 11.97 -15.81 -17.89
C GLU A 1136 10.72 -15.58 -18.74
N THR A 1137 10.36 -14.31 -18.98
CA THR A 1137 9.12 -13.97 -19.69
C THR A 1137 9.31 -14.06 -21.20
N ILE A 1138 8.49 -14.90 -21.83
CA ILE A 1138 8.50 -15.16 -23.28
C ILE A 1138 7.61 -14.16 -24.02
N ALA A 1139 6.41 -13.93 -23.49
CA ALA A 1139 5.43 -13.04 -24.09
C ALA A 1139 4.56 -12.43 -22.99
N ILE A 1140 3.86 -11.36 -23.33
CA ILE A 1140 2.86 -10.76 -22.47
C ILE A 1140 1.54 -10.75 -23.24
N ILE A 1141 0.47 -11.22 -22.61
CA ILE A 1141 -0.88 -11.25 -23.16
C ILE A 1141 -1.79 -10.32 -22.36
N GLU A 1142 -2.64 -9.56 -23.04
CA GLU A 1142 -3.74 -8.82 -22.44
C GLU A 1142 -4.93 -9.78 -22.23
N SER A 1143 -5.21 -10.10 -20.97
CA SER A 1143 -6.31 -10.97 -20.57
C SER A 1143 -6.90 -10.47 -19.26
N MET A 1144 -8.21 -10.61 -19.08
CA MET A 1144 -8.91 -10.11 -17.89
C MET A 1144 -8.63 -8.62 -17.59
N LYS A 1145 -8.47 -7.79 -18.64
CA LYS A 1145 -8.10 -6.36 -18.55
C LYS A 1145 -6.73 -6.09 -17.90
N MET A 1146 -5.83 -7.08 -17.92
CA MET A 1146 -4.49 -7.02 -17.33
C MET A 1146 -3.44 -7.53 -18.31
N GLU A 1147 -2.21 -7.08 -18.13
CA GLU A 1147 -1.03 -7.66 -18.75
C GLU A 1147 -0.58 -8.91 -17.97
N ILE A 1148 -0.62 -10.09 -18.62
CA ILE A 1148 -0.25 -11.37 -18.04
C ILE A 1148 0.99 -11.90 -18.75
N SER A 1149 2.06 -12.08 -17.98
CA SER A 1149 3.33 -12.61 -18.48
C SER A 1149 3.24 -14.12 -18.65
N ILE A 1150 3.60 -14.61 -19.84
CA ILE A 1150 3.81 -16.03 -20.14
C ILE A 1150 5.29 -16.31 -19.95
N THR A 1151 5.62 -17.14 -18.96
CA THR A 1151 7.00 -17.46 -18.58
C THR A 1151 7.39 -18.88 -19.00
N ALA A 1152 8.69 -19.09 -19.24
CA ALA A 1152 9.23 -20.42 -19.50
C ALA A 1152 9.26 -21.25 -18.20
N HIS A 1153 8.74 -22.47 -18.21
CA HIS A 1153 8.76 -23.34 -17.02
C HIS A 1153 10.10 -24.08 -16.83
N ALA A 1154 10.95 -24.11 -17.85
CA ALA A 1154 12.30 -24.67 -17.83
C ALA A 1154 13.23 -23.82 -18.71
N ALA A 1155 14.53 -23.92 -18.48
CA ALA A 1155 15.52 -23.26 -19.32
C ALA A 1155 15.60 -23.93 -20.70
N GLY A 1156 15.81 -23.15 -21.75
CA GLY A 1156 15.88 -23.66 -23.11
C GLY A 1156 16.29 -22.60 -24.12
N ARG A 1157 16.47 -23.01 -25.36
CA ARG A 1157 16.70 -22.11 -26.49
C ARG A 1157 15.44 -21.99 -27.33
N VAL A 1158 14.96 -20.78 -27.59
CA VAL A 1158 13.73 -20.54 -28.37
C VAL A 1158 13.94 -21.07 -29.78
N ARG A 1159 13.17 -22.09 -30.17
CA ARG A 1159 13.23 -22.70 -31.49
C ARG A 1159 12.29 -22.05 -32.48
N ALA A 1160 11.11 -21.64 -32.00
CA ALA A 1160 10.09 -20.97 -32.81
C ALA A 1160 9.20 -20.10 -31.93
N VAL A 1161 8.84 -18.91 -32.44
CA VAL A 1161 7.78 -18.07 -31.87
C VAL A 1161 6.53 -18.25 -32.73
N ARG A 1162 5.42 -18.71 -32.14
CA ARG A 1162 4.20 -19.09 -32.90
C ARG A 1162 3.11 -18.02 -32.89
N MET A 1163 3.35 -16.89 -32.23
CA MET A 1163 2.38 -15.83 -32.03
C MET A 1163 2.96 -14.46 -32.40
N VAL A 1164 2.09 -13.52 -32.77
CA VAL A 1164 2.45 -12.13 -33.07
C VAL A 1164 1.58 -11.19 -32.24
N PRO A 1165 2.07 -9.98 -31.90
CA PRO A 1165 1.26 -8.95 -31.25
C PRO A 1165 -0.09 -8.72 -31.97
N GLY A 1166 -1.16 -8.54 -31.21
CA GLY A 1166 -2.54 -8.37 -31.70
C GLY A 1166 -3.32 -9.67 -31.92
N ARG A 1167 -2.67 -10.84 -31.93
CA ARG A 1167 -3.35 -12.13 -32.12
C ARG A 1167 -4.03 -12.62 -30.84
N THR A 1168 -5.26 -13.10 -30.93
CA THR A 1168 -5.96 -13.77 -29.82
C THR A 1168 -5.46 -15.21 -29.62
N VAL A 1169 -5.23 -15.58 -28.37
CA VAL A 1169 -4.81 -16.92 -27.91
C VAL A 1169 -5.82 -17.49 -26.91
N ARG A 1170 -5.98 -18.80 -26.89
CA ARG A 1170 -6.75 -19.56 -25.89
C ARG A 1170 -5.81 -20.17 -24.85
N THR A 1171 -6.35 -20.54 -23.69
CA THR A 1171 -5.60 -21.36 -22.74
C THR A 1171 -5.14 -22.65 -23.41
N GLY A 1172 -3.85 -22.96 -23.32
CA GLY A 1172 -3.22 -24.13 -23.92
C GLY A 1172 -2.50 -23.84 -25.24
N ASP A 1173 -2.85 -22.76 -25.96
CA ASP A 1173 -2.21 -22.41 -27.22
C ASP A 1173 -0.71 -22.18 -27.02
N VAL A 1174 0.11 -22.84 -27.84
CA VAL A 1174 1.58 -22.73 -27.75
C VAL A 1174 2.02 -21.36 -28.27
N VAL A 1175 2.62 -20.56 -27.39
CA VAL A 1175 3.14 -19.23 -27.71
C VAL A 1175 4.54 -19.31 -28.32
N ALA A 1176 5.40 -20.16 -27.73
CA ALA A 1176 6.74 -20.44 -28.23
C ALA A 1176 7.13 -21.90 -27.99
N VAL A 1177 8.07 -22.40 -28.78
CA VAL A 1177 8.67 -23.74 -28.61
C VAL A 1177 10.13 -23.57 -28.23
N LEU A 1178 10.58 -24.22 -27.17
CA LEU A 1178 11.95 -24.17 -26.67
C LEU A 1178 12.63 -25.53 -26.81
N GLU A 1179 13.88 -25.54 -27.26
CA GLU A 1179 14.78 -26.71 -27.23
C GLU A 1179 15.43 -26.81 -25.85
N ALA A 1180 15.31 -27.97 -25.19
CA ALA A 1180 15.85 -28.14 -23.84
C ALA A 1180 17.38 -28.04 -23.85
N MET A 1181 17.94 -27.19 -22.98
CA MET A 1181 19.38 -27.09 -22.79
C MET A 1181 19.80 -28.09 -21.70
N SER A 1182 20.74 -28.97 -22.04
CA SER A 1182 21.27 -30.04 -21.16
C SER A 1182 22.14 -29.52 -20.03
#